data_AF-A0A7V9BU29-F1
#
_entry.id   AF-A0A7V9BU29-F1
#
_cell.length_a   1.000
_cell.length_b   1.000
_cell.length_c   1.000
_cell.angle_alpha   90.00
_cell.angle_beta   90.00
_cell.angle_gamma   90.00
#
_symmetry.space_group_name_H-M   'P 1'
#
loop_
_entity.id
_entity.type
_entity.pdbx_description
1 polymer ?
#
loop_
_entity_poly.entity_id
_entity_poly.type
_entity_poly.pdbx_seq_one_letter_code
_entity_poly.pdbx_strand_id
1 'polypeptide(L)'
;HLVSILERLTVFCERDIQRIGLSATVGNPAVIGQWLQGSSQRPFRLVDPPRPPVARHLRVDFAEDIVDAARGIAALARGKKSLVFVESRSKAEKVAQALGGSGVEVFIHHSSVSRADRTLAEERFTHGTNTAIVATSTMELGIDIGDLDHVVQVDAPSTVASFLQRMGRTGRRAGTHANCTFFCLTPESLLQAVALLRLAQEGWVEDVAPAEGAWHVLAHQILALTLQEGGISRHRVLPWLSEAWPFASIREAHLHELVDIMVEREILYEADGLLSLGQRGERLYGRKNFFELYAVFSSPPMLRVQSGRDEVGYVSSWFVQGHDEKDGALCFRLGGRAWQVTRVDWSKGTLDVKPADRGQVPSWLGMGGVLSRPLCQAMMKVLMAAGPEAEWLSLLAQRTLDELRAGYDGLLEDGAAQLEDHGENIQWHTFAGGGINRLLAAGLESLTGDKWVVGNLTLKSKTPGMAKARDAVRRLRELDWETLAIERAHELARGRISKFQPCLPVAAEDRLLAERLLDVPGTLRFLGTVRVGGERIGTVTGPRVDVSAEIERVRVPAIPGQVALYRPQRPALFVDHDDAVRAVCAELATEAVVALDVETTLDTHALCLVQFATATRTVIIDPLALASLAPLRELLESAATVKVIHNAAFERGVFARLGIGLVNVFDTLWASRAIRGPDALGGHSLAAVCERELGVTLDKGEQTSSWGRRPLRAEQFAYAAVDVEVLHLLYRWMQPQLAPLRGALVSPP
;
A
#
# COMPACT_ATOMS: atom_id res chain seq x y z
N HIS A 1 -4.76 7.94 -0.68
CA HIS A 1 -5.55 9.03 -1.28
C HIS A 1 -6.70 9.44 -0.37
N LEU A 2 -7.70 8.57 -0.10
CA LEU A 2 -8.81 8.93 0.80
C LEU A 2 -8.33 9.46 2.16
N VAL A 3 -7.45 8.74 2.86
CA VAL A 3 -6.91 9.20 4.15
C VAL A 3 -6.16 10.51 4.02
N SER A 4 -5.40 10.70 2.94
CA SER A 4 -4.71 11.97 2.63
C SER A 4 -5.68 13.15 2.48
N ILE A 5 -6.87 12.91 1.90
CA ILE A 5 -7.94 13.92 1.83
C ILE A 5 -8.53 14.18 3.21
N LEU A 6 -8.73 13.13 4.04
CA LEU A 6 -9.22 13.30 5.41
C LEU A 6 -8.24 14.11 6.27
N GLU A 7 -6.93 13.89 6.12
CA GLU A 7 -5.90 14.70 6.77
C GLU A 7 -5.97 16.17 6.33
N ARG A 8 -6.03 16.41 5.01
CA ARG A 8 -6.18 17.76 4.48
C ARG A 8 -7.47 18.44 4.96
N LEU A 9 -8.59 17.73 4.99
CA LEU A 9 -9.86 18.23 5.49
C LEU A 9 -9.78 18.56 7.00
N THR A 10 -9.01 17.78 7.76
CA THR A 10 -8.81 18.00 9.21
C THR A 10 -8.14 19.35 9.47
N VAL A 11 -7.20 19.79 8.63
CA VAL A 11 -6.56 21.12 8.77
C VAL A 11 -7.58 22.27 8.65
N PHE A 12 -8.62 22.09 7.83
CA PHE A 12 -9.71 23.07 7.72
C PHE A 12 -10.78 22.94 8.80
N CYS A 13 -10.79 21.82 9.52
CA CYS A 13 -11.70 21.61 10.63
C CYS A 13 -10.99 22.06 11.92
N GLU A 14 -11.49 23.12 12.56
CA GLU A 14 -10.99 23.58 13.87
C GLU A 14 -11.16 22.56 15.02
N ARG A 15 -11.63 21.36 14.70
CA ARG A 15 -11.90 20.24 15.59
C ARG A 15 -11.55 18.93 14.91
N ASP A 16 -11.08 17.98 15.70
CA ASP A 16 -10.87 16.60 15.26
C ASP A 16 -12.15 16.08 14.57
N ILE A 17 -12.03 15.43 13.42
CA ILE A 17 -13.16 14.89 12.63
C ILE A 17 -13.46 13.46 13.07
N GLN A 18 -14.74 13.16 13.34
CA GLN A 18 -15.15 11.78 13.60
C GLN A 18 -15.17 10.99 12.29
N ARG A 19 -14.39 9.90 12.23
CA ARG A 19 -14.27 9.03 11.05
C ARG A 19 -15.04 7.74 11.28
N ILE A 20 -16.01 7.43 10.41
CA ILE A 20 -16.85 6.23 10.50
C ILE A 20 -16.67 5.43 9.21
N GLY A 21 -16.13 4.22 9.35
CA GLY A 21 -15.99 3.25 8.25
C GLY A 21 -17.10 2.20 8.31
N LEU A 22 -17.69 1.88 7.16
CA LEU A 22 -18.66 0.80 7.02
C LEU A 22 -18.10 -0.25 6.07
N SER A 23 -18.00 -1.49 6.53
CA SER A 23 -17.61 -2.62 5.68
C SER A 23 -18.35 -3.87 6.09
N ALA A 24 -18.77 -4.66 5.10
CA ALA A 24 -19.43 -5.94 5.31
C ALA A 24 -18.44 -7.12 5.35
N THR A 25 -17.27 -6.97 4.72
CA THR A 25 -16.38 -8.08 4.34
C THR A 25 -14.91 -7.62 4.34
N VAL A 26 -14.25 -7.62 5.51
CA VAL A 26 -12.81 -7.33 5.66
C VAL A 26 -12.23 -8.34 6.66
N GLY A 27 -11.15 -9.03 6.29
CA GLY A 27 -10.46 -10.00 7.16
C GLY A 27 -9.72 -9.38 8.36
N ASN A 28 -9.18 -8.18 8.17
CA ASN A 28 -8.36 -7.46 9.16
C ASN A 28 -8.94 -6.07 9.55
N PRO A 29 -10.14 -6.01 10.15
CA PRO A 29 -10.83 -4.75 10.42
C PRO A 29 -10.05 -3.81 11.36
N ALA A 30 -9.18 -4.35 12.22
CA ALA A 30 -8.31 -3.55 13.08
C ALA A 30 -7.26 -2.76 12.28
N VAL A 31 -6.64 -3.38 11.25
CA VAL A 31 -5.66 -2.72 10.37
C VAL A 31 -6.34 -1.60 9.57
N ILE A 32 -7.54 -1.87 9.04
CA ILE A 32 -8.33 -0.84 8.35
C ILE A 32 -8.75 0.28 9.30
N GLY A 33 -9.08 -0.05 10.55
CA GLY A 33 -9.34 0.91 11.61
C GLY A 33 -8.18 1.88 11.82
N GLN A 34 -6.96 1.36 11.96
CA GLN A 34 -5.76 2.17 12.11
C GLN A 34 -5.43 2.97 10.85
N TRP A 35 -5.61 2.38 9.67
CA TRP A 35 -5.46 3.09 8.40
C TRP A 35 -6.41 4.30 8.30
N LEU A 36 -7.66 4.14 8.75
CA LEU A 36 -8.66 5.21 8.74
C LEU A 36 -8.41 6.27 9.84
N GLN A 37 -7.85 5.85 10.97
CA GLN A 37 -7.57 6.70 12.15
C GLN A 37 -6.83 7.98 11.79
N GLY A 38 -5.70 7.84 11.07
CA GLY A 38 -4.79 8.94 10.74
C GLY A 38 -4.48 9.84 11.94
N SER A 39 -4.57 11.17 11.79
CA SER A 39 -4.29 12.14 12.87
C SER A 39 -5.34 12.21 13.99
N SER A 40 -6.48 11.54 13.84
CA SER A 40 -7.56 11.65 14.82
C SER A 40 -7.10 11.15 16.19
N GLN A 41 -7.48 11.87 17.25
CA GLN A 41 -7.15 11.50 18.64
C GLN A 41 -8.27 10.67 19.29
N ARG A 42 -9.40 10.49 18.59
CA ARG A 42 -10.52 9.67 19.07
C ARG A 42 -10.14 8.19 19.09
N PRO A 43 -10.47 7.43 20.14
CA PRO A 43 -10.14 6.00 20.16
C PRO A 43 -10.85 5.25 19.04
N PHE A 44 -10.11 4.39 18.33
CA PHE A 44 -10.70 3.44 17.41
C PHE A 44 -11.63 2.48 18.15
N ARG A 45 -12.83 2.28 17.63
CA ARG A 45 -13.79 1.29 18.14
C ARG A 45 -14.33 0.43 17.02
N LEU A 46 -13.98 -0.85 17.05
CA LEU A 46 -14.62 -1.85 16.20
C LEU A 46 -16.01 -2.16 16.74
N VAL A 47 -17.03 -1.99 15.89
CA VAL A 47 -18.41 -2.38 16.17
C VAL A 47 -18.74 -3.57 15.30
N ASP A 48 -18.62 -4.77 15.86
CA ASP A 48 -18.96 -6.03 15.19
C ASP A 48 -19.92 -6.84 16.07
N PRO A 49 -21.23 -6.55 16.02
CA PRO A 49 -22.20 -7.26 16.83
C PRO A 49 -22.32 -8.71 16.35
N PRO A 50 -22.47 -9.69 17.27
CA PRO A 50 -22.63 -11.09 16.90
C PRO A 50 -23.86 -11.23 16.00
N ARG A 51 -23.65 -11.83 14.82
CA ARG A 51 -24.74 -12.13 13.89
C ARG A 51 -25.27 -13.51 14.24
N PRO A 52 -26.58 -13.65 14.56
CA PRO A 52 -27.14 -14.98 14.75
C PRO A 52 -26.90 -15.80 13.48
N PRO A 53 -26.65 -17.12 13.59
CA PRO A 53 -26.50 -17.97 12.43
C PRO A 53 -27.81 -17.98 11.63
N VAL A 54 -27.85 -17.20 10.55
CA VAL A 54 -28.97 -17.18 9.61
C VAL A 54 -28.74 -18.30 8.61
N ALA A 55 -29.71 -19.20 8.47
CA ALA A 55 -29.65 -20.24 7.45
C ALA A 55 -29.49 -19.60 6.06
N ARG A 56 -28.48 -20.07 5.31
CA ARG A 56 -28.19 -19.63 3.94
C ARG A 56 -28.55 -20.76 2.99
N HIS A 57 -29.24 -20.43 1.90
CA HIS A 57 -29.57 -21.42 0.86
C HIS A 57 -28.51 -21.36 -0.23
N LEU A 58 -27.49 -22.21 -0.09
CA LEU A 58 -26.40 -22.33 -1.06
C LEU A 58 -26.65 -23.54 -1.95
N ARG A 59 -26.32 -23.40 -3.23
CA ARG A 59 -26.29 -24.51 -4.18
C ARG A 59 -25.13 -24.34 -5.15
N VAL A 60 -24.42 -25.42 -5.47
CA VAL A 60 -23.36 -25.44 -6.48
C VAL A 60 -23.70 -26.52 -7.49
N ASP A 61 -23.96 -26.09 -8.71
CA ASP A 61 -24.17 -26.93 -9.88
C ASP A 61 -22.96 -26.88 -10.81
N PHE A 62 -22.74 -28.00 -11.50
CA PHE A 62 -21.83 -28.07 -12.64
C PHE A 62 -22.67 -28.05 -13.91
N ALA A 63 -22.31 -27.20 -14.87
CA ALA A 63 -22.98 -27.08 -16.15
C ALA A 63 -21.96 -27.34 -17.26
N GLU A 64 -22.34 -28.15 -18.25
CA GLU A 64 -21.43 -28.56 -19.33
C GLU A 64 -20.98 -27.37 -20.20
N ASP A 65 -21.89 -26.41 -20.41
CA ASP A 65 -21.62 -25.20 -21.15
C ASP A 65 -22.51 -24.02 -20.70
N ILE A 66 -22.34 -22.87 -21.35
CA ILE A 66 -23.12 -21.65 -21.05
C ILE A 66 -24.62 -21.84 -21.33
N VAL A 67 -25.00 -22.67 -22.30
CA VAL A 67 -26.40 -22.91 -22.66
C VAL A 67 -27.07 -23.73 -21.57
N ASP A 68 -26.40 -24.76 -21.07
CA ASP A 68 -26.87 -25.56 -19.95
C ASP A 68 -27.00 -24.73 -18.66
N ALA A 69 -25.98 -23.91 -18.35
CA ALA A 69 -26.07 -22.95 -17.26
C ALA A 69 -27.26 -21.99 -17.45
N ALA A 70 -27.45 -21.41 -18.64
CA ALA A 70 -28.57 -20.52 -18.93
C ALA A 70 -29.94 -21.18 -18.73
N ARG A 71 -30.10 -22.47 -19.07
CA ARG A 71 -31.34 -23.22 -18.79
C ARG A 71 -31.62 -23.31 -17.29
N GLY A 72 -30.60 -23.67 -16.49
CA GLY A 72 -30.71 -23.71 -15.03
C GLY A 72 -31.03 -22.34 -14.43
N ILE A 73 -30.36 -21.30 -14.90
CA ILE A 73 -30.59 -19.91 -14.49
C ILE A 73 -32.00 -19.45 -14.82
N ALA A 74 -32.49 -19.71 -16.04
CA ALA A 74 -33.85 -19.37 -16.44
C ALA A 74 -34.91 -20.09 -15.59
N ALA A 75 -34.67 -21.35 -15.23
CA ALA A 75 -35.56 -22.08 -14.33
C ALA A 75 -35.62 -21.45 -12.93
N LEU A 76 -34.48 -20.99 -12.40
CA LEU A 76 -34.42 -20.29 -11.11
C LEU A 76 -35.07 -18.92 -11.16
N ALA A 77 -34.88 -18.17 -12.26
CA ALA A 77 -35.32 -16.79 -12.44
C ALA A 77 -36.79 -16.63 -12.84
N ARG A 78 -37.46 -17.71 -13.26
CA ARG A 78 -38.86 -17.68 -13.67
C ARG A 78 -39.75 -17.15 -12.55
N GLY A 79 -40.47 -16.06 -12.84
CA GLY A 79 -41.38 -15.39 -11.91
C GLY A 79 -40.69 -14.75 -10.70
N LYS A 80 -39.38 -14.46 -10.81
CA LYS A 80 -38.57 -13.85 -9.75
C LYS A 80 -37.73 -12.68 -10.27
N LYS A 81 -37.23 -11.86 -9.35
CA LYS A 81 -36.13 -10.91 -9.56
C LYS A 81 -34.80 -11.56 -9.25
N SER A 82 -33.98 -11.80 -10.28
CA SER A 82 -32.72 -12.51 -10.15
C SER A 82 -31.52 -11.66 -10.57
N LEU A 83 -30.43 -11.75 -9.81
CA LEU A 83 -29.16 -11.12 -10.15
C LEU A 83 -28.13 -12.20 -10.51
N VAL A 84 -27.63 -12.17 -11.74
CA VAL A 84 -26.69 -13.16 -12.29
C VAL A 84 -25.32 -12.52 -12.40
N PHE A 85 -24.38 -12.90 -11.55
CA PHE A 85 -23.01 -12.41 -11.58
C PHE A 85 -22.11 -13.26 -12.47
N VAL A 86 -21.20 -12.59 -13.18
CA VAL A 86 -20.16 -13.18 -14.01
C VAL A 86 -18.84 -12.42 -13.85
N GLU A 87 -17.70 -13.09 -14.05
CA GLU A 87 -16.37 -12.47 -13.86
C GLU A 87 -15.88 -11.64 -15.06
N SER A 88 -16.60 -11.62 -16.19
CA SER A 88 -16.18 -10.82 -17.35
C SER A 88 -17.33 -10.30 -18.19
N ARG A 89 -17.11 -9.16 -18.84
CA ARG A 89 -18.08 -8.54 -19.77
C ARG A 89 -18.44 -9.49 -20.91
N SER A 90 -17.44 -10.17 -21.50
CA SER A 90 -17.72 -11.15 -22.56
C SER A 90 -18.58 -12.32 -22.08
N LYS A 91 -18.40 -12.77 -20.84
CA LYS A 91 -19.26 -13.81 -20.26
C LYS A 91 -20.66 -13.28 -19.96
N ALA A 92 -20.79 -12.01 -19.55
CA ALA A 92 -22.10 -11.38 -19.35
C ALA A 92 -22.94 -11.40 -20.62
N GLU A 93 -22.35 -10.94 -21.73
CA GLU A 93 -22.99 -10.94 -23.05
C GLU A 93 -23.39 -12.36 -23.48
N LYS A 94 -22.51 -13.35 -23.33
CA LYS A 94 -22.80 -14.75 -23.70
C LYS A 94 -23.91 -15.37 -22.86
N VAL A 95 -23.90 -15.15 -21.55
CA VAL A 95 -24.93 -15.66 -20.63
C VAL A 95 -26.27 -14.98 -20.93
N ALA A 96 -26.29 -13.66 -21.11
CA ALA A 96 -27.50 -12.93 -21.45
C ALA A 96 -28.07 -13.37 -22.81
N GLN A 97 -27.21 -13.57 -23.81
CA GLN A 97 -27.61 -14.10 -25.11
C GLN A 97 -28.22 -15.51 -24.98
N ALA A 98 -27.60 -16.40 -24.20
CA ALA A 98 -28.10 -17.76 -23.97
C ALA A 98 -29.41 -17.80 -23.17
N LEU A 99 -29.65 -16.80 -22.33
CA LEU A 99 -30.94 -16.60 -21.64
C LEU A 99 -32.01 -15.99 -22.56
N GLY A 100 -31.62 -15.45 -23.71
CA GLY A 100 -32.54 -14.90 -24.71
C GLY A 100 -33.55 -15.95 -25.17
N GLY A 101 -34.85 -15.60 -25.15
CA GLY A 101 -35.92 -16.53 -25.52
C GLY A 101 -36.33 -17.53 -24.44
N SER A 102 -35.74 -17.45 -23.23
CA SER A 102 -36.13 -18.30 -22.09
C SER A 102 -37.49 -17.96 -21.46
N GLY A 103 -38.09 -16.83 -21.87
CA GLY A 103 -39.31 -16.27 -21.28
C GLY A 103 -39.05 -15.41 -20.03
N VAL A 104 -37.80 -15.30 -19.56
CA VAL A 104 -37.38 -14.32 -18.55
C VAL A 104 -36.94 -13.04 -19.26
N GLU A 105 -37.29 -11.87 -18.73
CA GLU A 105 -36.80 -10.59 -19.25
C GLU A 105 -35.35 -10.36 -18.77
N VAL A 106 -34.41 -10.25 -19.70
CA VAL A 106 -32.97 -10.23 -19.39
C VAL A 106 -32.36 -8.88 -19.72
N PHE A 107 -31.59 -8.34 -18.77
CA PHE A 107 -30.83 -7.11 -18.92
C PHE A 107 -29.33 -7.38 -18.69
N ILE A 108 -28.48 -6.49 -19.22
CA ILE A 108 -27.02 -6.57 -19.08
C ILE A 108 -26.52 -5.35 -18.33
N HIS A 109 -25.63 -5.54 -17.37
CA HIS A 109 -25.04 -4.46 -16.61
C HIS A 109 -23.53 -4.62 -16.43
N HIS A 110 -22.74 -3.85 -17.18
CA HIS A 110 -21.29 -3.72 -16.99
C HIS A 110 -20.78 -2.38 -17.51
N SER A 111 -19.53 -2.02 -17.20
CA SER A 111 -18.99 -0.70 -17.50
C SER A 111 -18.88 -0.33 -18.99
N SER A 112 -19.02 -1.29 -19.91
CA SER A 112 -19.11 -1.03 -21.36
C SER A 112 -20.54 -0.73 -21.85
N VAL A 113 -21.57 -0.87 -21.00
CA VAL A 113 -22.95 -0.49 -21.32
C VAL A 113 -23.13 1.01 -21.05
N SER A 114 -23.86 1.70 -21.92
CA SER A 114 -24.10 3.15 -21.80
C SER A 114 -24.77 3.49 -20.46
N ARG A 115 -24.55 4.71 -19.94
CA ARG A 115 -25.19 5.14 -18.69
C ARG A 115 -26.71 5.13 -18.81
N ALA A 116 -27.25 5.53 -19.96
CA ALA A 116 -28.70 5.55 -20.21
C ALA A 116 -29.30 4.14 -20.16
N ASP A 117 -28.65 3.17 -20.82
CA ASP A 117 -29.13 1.78 -20.83
C ASP A 117 -29.02 1.12 -19.44
N ARG A 118 -27.96 1.43 -18.68
CA ARG A 118 -27.82 0.95 -17.29
C ARG A 118 -28.93 1.49 -16.40
N THR A 119 -29.22 2.78 -16.48
CA THR A 119 -30.32 3.40 -15.71
C THR A 119 -31.68 2.82 -16.12
N LEU A 120 -31.92 2.59 -17.40
CA LEU A 120 -33.15 1.94 -17.87
C LEU A 120 -33.27 0.49 -17.37
N ALA A 121 -32.18 -0.27 -17.37
CA ALA A 121 -32.15 -1.63 -16.84
C ALA A 121 -32.43 -1.65 -15.33
N GLU A 122 -31.83 -0.75 -14.56
CA GLU A 122 -32.08 -0.58 -13.12
C GLU A 122 -33.55 -0.25 -12.83
N GLU A 123 -34.13 0.70 -13.58
CA GLU A 123 -35.54 1.12 -13.44
C GLU A 123 -36.50 -0.03 -13.74
N ARG A 124 -36.32 -0.72 -14.87
CA ARG A 124 -37.17 -1.85 -15.26
C ARG A 124 -37.05 -3.01 -14.28
N PHE A 125 -35.84 -3.30 -13.83
CA PHE A 125 -35.60 -4.37 -12.87
C PHE A 125 -36.24 -4.11 -11.51
N THR A 126 -36.21 -2.85 -11.06
CA THR A 126 -36.85 -2.43 -9.80
C THR A 126 -38.35 -2.75 -9.79
N HIS A 127 -39.02 -2.61 -10.94
CA HIS A 127 -40.47 -2.81 -11.08
C HIS A 127 -40.88 -4.19 -11.64
N GLY A 128 -39.97 -4.93 -12.29
CA GLY A 128 -40.29 -6.21 -12.92
C GLY A 128 -40.37 -7.38 -11.95
N THR A 129 -41.10 -8.44 -12.29
CA THR A 129 -41.30 -9.62 -11.43
C THR A 129 -40.85 -10.94 -12.07
N ASN A 130 -40.37 -10.91 -13.31
CA ASN A 130 -39.85 -12.05 -14.05
C ASN A 130 -38.60 -11.60 -14.83
N THR A 131 -37.61 -11.12 -14.08
CA THR A 131 -36.47 -10.38 -14.62
C THR A 131 -35.14 -10.95 -14.10
N ALA A 132 -34.14 -10.91 -14.97
CA ALA A 132 -32.76 -11.21 -14.61
C ALA A 132 -31.83 -10.09 -15.11
N ILE A 133 -30.97 -9.56 -14.24
CA ILE A 133 -29.83 -8.76 -14.69
C ILE A 133 -28.58 -9.64 -14.69
N VAL A 134 -27.89 -9.73 -15.82
CA VAL A 134 -26.56 -10.32 -15.93
C VAL A 134 -25.50 -9.23 -15.79
N ALA A 135 -24.70 -9.30 -14.72
CA ALA A 135 -23.79 -8.23 -14.34
C ALA A 135 -22.37 -8.71 -14.02
N THR A 136 -21.39 -7.82 -14.22
CA THR A 136 -20.06 -7.97 -13.59
C THR A 136 -20.08 -7.37 -12.17
N SER A 137 -18.91 -7.08 -11.58
CA SER A 137 -18.78 -6.42 -10.27
C SER A 137 -19.45 -5.03 -10.15
N THR A 138 -20.02 -4.49 -11.24
CA THR A 138 -20.73 -3.20 -11.23
C THR A 138 -21.99 -3.19 -10.35
N MET A 139 -22.55 -4.36 -10.03
CA MET A 139 -23.74 -4.48 -9.16
C MET A 139 -23.41 -5.12 -7.80
N GLU A 140 -22.13 -5.28 -7.48
CA GLU A 140 -21.65 -5.91 -6.25
C GLU A 140 -21.79 -4.99 -5.03
N LEU A 141 -21.62 -3.69 -5.24
CA LEU A 141 -21.57 -2.66 -4.19
C LEU A 141 -22.63 -1.57 -4.39
N GLY A 142 -23.17 -1.08 -3.26
CA GLY A 142 -23.72 0.27 -3.14
C GLY A 142 -25.04 0.63 -3.83
N ILE A 143 -25.54 -0.17 -4.77
CA ILE A 143 -26.82 0.12 -5.44
C ILE A 143 -27.99 -0.53 -4.70
N ASP A 144 -29.03 0.27 -4.46
CA ASP A 144 -30.33 -0.18 -3.95
C ASP A 144 -31.23 -0.54 -5.13
N ILE A 145 -31.18 -1.81 -5.52
CA ILE A 145 -31.92 -2.37 -6.67
C ILE A 145 -33.27 -2.96 -6.22
N GLY A 146 -33.69 -2.63 -4.99
CA GLY A 146 -34.86 -3.21 -4.35
C GLY A 146 -34.69 -4.67 -3.94
N ASP A 147 -35.82 -5.30 -3.66
CA ASP A 147 -35.90 -6.66 -3.14
C ASP A 147 -35.56 -7.72 -4.19
N LEU A 148 -34.42 -8.38 -4.01
CA LEU A 148 -34.01 -9.53 -4.82
C LEU A 148 -34.52 -10.85 -4.25
N ASP A 149 -34.96 -11.74 -5.13
CA ASP A 149 -35.40 -13.09 -4.76
C ASP A 149 -34.26 -14.09 -4.83
N HIS A 150 -33.41 -13.99 -5.87
CA HIS A 150 -32.35 -14.96 -6.11
C HIS A 150 -31.03 -14.32 -6.58
N VAL A 151 -29.91 -14.84 -6.10
CA VAL A 151 -28.58 -14.54 -6.64
C VAL A 151 -28.02 -15.78 -7.31
N VAL A 152 -27.51 -15.59 -8.52
CA VAL A 152 -26.85 -16.61 -9.32
C VAL A 152 -25.42 -16.16 -9.57
N GLN A 153 -24.48 -17.08 -9.51
CA GLN A 153 -23.07 -16.84 -9.77
C GLN A 153 -22.58 -17.82 -10.84
N VAL A 154 -22.19 -17.33 -12.02
CA VAL A 154 -21.62 -18.17 -13.07
C VAL A 154 -20.10 -18.18 -12.91
N ASP A 155 -19.57 -19.37 -12.66
CA ASP A 155 -18.22 -19.64 -12.16
C ASP A 155 -17.91 -18.95 -10.81
N ALA A 156 -16.83 -19.36 -10.15
CA ALA A 156 -16.47 -18.82 -8.85
C ALA A 156 -15.87 -17.40 -8.96
N PRO A 157 -16.25 -16.46 -8.07
CA PRO A 157 -15.52 -15.21 -7.92
C PRO A 157 -14.13 -15.47 -7.33
N SER A 158 -13.20 -14.55 -7.53
CA SER A 158 -11.81 -14.71 -7.07
C SER A 158 -11.60 -14.46 -5.58
N THR A 159 -12.62 -13.95 -4.85
CA THR A 159 -12.52 -13.63 -3.42
C THR A 159 -13.79 -13.98 -2.64
N VAL A 160 -13.61 -14.36 -1.38
CA VAL A 160 -14.71 -14.58 -0.42
C VAL A 160 -15.45 -13.28 -0.15
N ALA A 161 -14.74 -12.16 -0.02
CA ALA A 161 -15.36 -10.85 0.11
C ALA A 161 -16.37 -10.57 -1.02
N SER A 162 -15.98 -10.84 -2.27
CA SER A 162 -16.84 -10.61 -3.42
C SER A 162 -18.08 -11.49 -3.40
N PHE A 163 -17.91 -12.79 -3.11
CA PHE A 163 -19.04 -13.71 -2.91
C PHE A 163 -20.01 -13.22 -1.83
N LEU A 164 -19.52 -12.87 -0.65
CA LEU A 164 -20.36 -12.43 0.46
C LEU A 164 -21.10 -11.13 0.14
N GLN A 165 -20.48 -10.19 -0.58
CA GLN A 165 -21.13 -8.96 -1.05
C GLN A 165 -22.24 -9.23 -2.06
N ARG A 166 -22.01 -10.18 -2.97
CA ARG A 166 -22.99 -10.61 -3.99
C ARG A 166 -24.15 -11.37 -3.36
N MET A 167 -23.88 -12.31 -2.47
CA MET A 167 -24.90 -13.04 -1.71
C MET A 167 -25.70 -12.11 -0.79
N GLY A 168 -25.07 -11.08 -0.20
CA GLY A 168 -25.72 -10.05 0.61
C GLY A 168 -26.70 -9.13 -0.14
N ARG A 169 -26.93 -9.41 -1.44
CA ARG A 169 -27.98 -8.80 -2.24
C ARG A 169 -29.35 -9.47 -2.02
N THR A 170 -29.39 -10.72 -1.57
CA THR A 170 -30.62 -11.42 -1.15
C THR A 170 -30.73 -11.49 0.37
N GLY A 171 -31.90 -11.92 0.88
CA GLY A 171 -32.10 -12.12 2.32
C GLY A 171 -32.27 -10.83 3.14
N ARG A 172 -32.61 -9.70 2.49
CA ARG A 172 -32.83 -8.40 3.15
C ARG A 172 -34.20 -8.25 3.79
N ARG A 173 -35.19 -9.05 3.37
CA ARG A 173 -36.57 -9.00 3.87
C ARG A 173 -36.72 -9.87 5.11
N ALA A 174 -37.55 -9.44 6.05
CA ALA A 174 -37.95 -10.28 7.18
C ALA A 174 -38.55 -11.61 6.69
N GLY A 175 -38.07 -12.73 7.25
CA GLY A 175 -38.50 -14.08 6.85
C GLY A 175 -37.89 -14.60 5.53
N THR A 176 -36.95 -13.87 4.90
CA THR A 176 -36.20 -14.36 3.74
C THR A 176 -34.79 -14.80 4.12
N HIS A 177 -34.26 -15.78 3.40
CA HIS A 177 -32.91 -16.31 3.60
C HIS A 177 -31.98 -15.80 2.49
N ALA A 178 -30.76 -15.42 2.87
CA ALA A 178 -29.70 -15.16 1.90
C ALA A 178 -29.46 -16.44 1.09
N ASN A 179 -29.40 -16.32 -0.22
CA ASN A 179 -29.26 -17.44 -1.12
C ASN A 179 -28.30 -17.12 -2.26
N CYS A 180 -27.64 -18.16 -2.76
CA CYS A 180 -26.78 -18.08 -3.94
C CYS A 180 -26.71 -19.44 -4.63
N THR A 181 -26.87 -19.48 -5.94
CA THR A 181 -26.64 -20.67 -6.76
C THR A 181 -25.48 -20.46 -7.72
N PHE A 182 -24.47 -21.32 -7.63
CA PHE A 182 -23.34 -21.34 -8.55
C PHE A 182 -23.63 -22.24 -9.74
N PHE A 183 -23.28 -21.80 -10.95
CA PHE A 183 -23.15 -22.64 -12.14
C PHE A 183 -21.70 -22.63 -12.59
N CYS A 184 -20.96 -23.68 -12.26
CA CYS A 184 -19.55 -23.84 -12.63
C CYS A 184 -19.45 -24.50 -14.01
N LEU A 185 -18.73 -23.84 -14.92
CA LEU A 185 -18.55 -24.27 -16.31
C LEU A 185 -17.28 -25.11 -16.51
N THR A 186 -16.40 -25.13 -15.51
CA THR A 186 -15.17 -25.95 -15.53
C THR A 186 -14.91 -26.62 -14.19
N PRO A 187 -14.23 -27.78 -14.17
CA PRO A 187 -13.88 -28.46 -12.93
C PRO A 187 -13.06 -27.56 -11.99
N GLU A 188 -12.15 -26.74 -12.51
CA GLU A 188 -11.36 -25.81 -11.71
C GLU A 188 -12.24 -24.72 -11.06
N SER A 189 -13.24 -24.21 -11.78
CA SER A 189 -14.20 -23.28 -11.19
C SER A 189 -15.06 -23.93 -10.12
N LEU A 190 -15.42 -25.21 -10.29
CA LEU A 190 -16.14 -25.97 -9.27
C LEU A 190 -15.29 -26.11 -8.01
N LEU A 191 -14.03 -26.53 -8.15
CA LEU A 191 -13.08 -26.63 -7.05
C LEU A 191 -12.91 -25.28 -6.33
N GLN A 192 -12.79 -24.19 -7.09
CA GLN A 192 -12.69 -22.84 -6.53
C GLN A 192 -13.96 -22.44 -5.77
N ALA A 193 -15.16 -22.75 -6.30
CA ALA A 193 -16.42 -22.47 -5.62
C ALA A 193 -16.52 -23.21 -4.29
N VAL A 194 -16.16 -24.50 -4.27
CA VAL A 194 -16.17 -25.33 -3.06
C VAL A 194 -15.21 -24.78 -2.01
N ALA A 195 -13.96 -24.48 -2.39
CA ALA A 195 -12.96 -23.91 -1.50
C ALA A 195 -13.39 -22.54 -0.95
N LEU A 196 -13.95 -21.69 -1.80
CA LEU A 196 -14.45 -20.37 -1.43
C LEU A 196 -15.60 -20.47 -0.42
N LEU A 197 -16.54 -21.40 -0.63
CA LEU A 197 -17.65 -21.61 0.30
C LEU A 197 -17.17 -22.13 1.66
N ARG A 198 -16.18 -23.04 1.69
CA ARG A 198 -15.57 -23.50 2.95
C ARG A 198 -14.95 -22.35 3.72
N LEU A 199 -14.13 -21.52 3.07
CA LEU A 199 -13.54 -20.33 3.70
C LEU A 199 -14.62 -19.38 4.24
N ALA A 200 -15.71 -19.16 3.48
CA ALA A 200 -16.82 -18.34 3.91
C ALA A 200 -17.59 -18.93 5.11
N GLN A 201 -17.68 -20.26 5.23
CA GLN A 201 -18.27 -20.96 6.37
C GLN A 201 -17.38 -20.89 7.61
N GLU A 202 -16.06 -20.90 7.44
CA GLU A 202 -15.07 -20.68 8.50
C GLU A 202 -15.02 -19.21 8.96
N GLY A 203 -15.75 -18.30 8.30
CA GLY A 203 -15.74 -16.87 8.59
C GLY A 203 -14.48 -16.16 8.08
N TRP A 204 -13.68 -16.81 7.25
CA TRP A 204 -12.48 -16.22 6.65
C TRP A 204 -12.85 -15.29 5.49
N VAL A 205 -12.24 -14.12 5.47
CA VAL A 205 -12.32 -13.14 4.38
C VAL A 205 -10.92 -12.62 4.13
N GLU A 206 -10.61 -12.24 2.90
CA GLU A 206 -9.30 -11.69 2.55
C GLU A 206 -8.97 -10.46 3.39
N ASP A 207 -7.72 -10.39 3.84
CA ASP A 207 -7.14 -9.18 4.41
C ASP A 207 -6.95 -8.12 3.34
N VAL A 208 -7.14 -6.87 3.75
CA VAL A 208 -6.80 -5.71 2.94
C VAL A 208 -5.46 -5.19 3.42
N ALA A 209 -4.45 -5.23 2.56
CA ALA A 209 -3.15 -4.63 2.83
C ALA A 209 -3.15 -3.15 2.41
N PRO A 210 -3.15 -2.19 3.35
CA PRO A 210 -2.99 -0.78 2.98
C PRO A 210 -1.61 -0.56 2.37
N ALA A 211 -1.52 0.26 1.33
CA ALA A 211 -0.23 0.60 0.74
C ALA A 211 0.63 1.38 1.74
N GLU A 212 1.87 0.95 1.91
CA GLU A 212 2.93 1.67 2.64
C GLU A 212 3.85 2.38 1.66
N GLY A 213 4.33 3.58 1.99
CA GLY A 213 5.21 4.34 1.10
C GLY A 213 4.59 4.59 -0.28
N ALA A 214 3.35 5.09 -0.33
CA ALA A 214 2.62 5.26 -1.59
C ALA A 214 3.13 6.46 -2.42
N TRP A 215 4.38 6.44 -2.89
CA TRP A 215 5.08 7.55 -3.56
C TRP A 215 4.29 8.21 -4.70
N HIS A 216 3.63 7.43 -5.55
CA HIS A 216 2.75 7.97 -6.61
C HIS A 216 1.59 8.83 -6.08
N VAL A 217 1.02 8.47 -4.93
CA VAL A 217 -0.03 9.24 -4.26
C VAL A 217 0.60 10.43 -3.53
N LEU A 218 1.81 10.31 -2.99
CA LEU A 218 2.55 11.43 -2.40
C LEU A 218 2.83 12.51 -3.46
N ALA A 219 3.39 12.14 -4.61
CA ALA A 219 3.59 13.03 -5.76
C ALA A 219 2.30 13.73 -6.18
N HIS A 220 1.20 12.97 -6.25
CA HIS A 220 -0.12 13.55 -6.48
C HIS A 220 -0.52 14.55 -5.39
N GLN A 221 -0.33 14.24 -4.10
CA GLN A 221 -0.69 15.16 -3.02
C GLN A 221 0.16 16.43 -3.03
N ILE A 222 1.44 16.36 -3.41
CA ILE A 222 2.28 17.55 -3.60
C ILE A 222 1.67 18.45 -4.67
N LEU A 223 1.37 17.91 -5.86
CA LEU A 223 0.71 18.65 -6.96
C LEU A 223 -0.63 19.26 -6.50
N ALA A 224 -1.43 18.49 -5.77
CA ALA A 224 -2.71 18.95 -5.28
C ALA A 224 -2.59 20.06 -4.21
N LEU A 225 -1.62 19.97 -3.30
CA LEU A 225 -1.36 21.00 -2.28
C LEU A 225 -0.79 22.27 -2.90
N THR A 226 0.11 22.15 -3.88
CA THR A 226 0.60 23.28 -4.68
C THR A 226 -0.55 24.07 -5.30
N LEU A 227 -1.54 23.38 -5.89
CA LEU A 227 -2.73 24.04 -6.46
C LEU A 227 -3.68 24.58 -5.40
N GLN A 228 -3.87 23.85 -4.29
CA GLN A 228 -4.76 24.26 -3.20
C GLN A 228 -4.28 25.55 -2.53
N GLU A 229 -2.97 25.66 -2.27
CA GLU A 229 -2.37 26.77 -1.52
C GLU A 229 -1.90 27.92 -2.45
N GLY A 230 -1.97 27.75 -3.78
CA GLY A 230 -1.44 28.73 -4.73
C GLY A 230 0.10 28.79 -4.75
N GLY A 231 0.76 27.75 -4.27
CA GLY A 231 2.19 27.67 -4.01
C GLY A 231 2.48 27.19 -2.59
N ILE A 232 3.31 26.16 -2.42
CA ILE A 232 3.61 25.61 -1.08
C ILE A 232 5.10 25.33 -0.91
N SER A 233 5.65 25.65 0.26
CA SER A 233 7.04 25.27 0.59
C SER A 233 7.14 23.75 0.81
N ARG A 234 8.24 23.13 0.35
CA ARG A 234 8.52 21.70 0.57
C ARG A 234 8.41 21.29 2.05
N HIS A 235 8.86 22.13 2.98
CA HIS A 235 8.79 21.85 4.43
C HIS A 235 7.36 21.85 4.99
N ARG A 236 6.42 22.47 4.28
CA ARG A 236 5.01 22.53 4.69
C ARG A 236 4.23 21.31 4.23
N VAL A 237 4.72 20.48 3.32
CA VAL A 237 3.97 19.33 2.76
C VAL A 237 3.75 18.22 3.80
N LEU A 238 4.80 17.76 4.49
CA LEU A 238 4.67 16.65 5.45
C LEU A 238 3.68 16.93 6.59
N PRO A 239 3.63 18.14 7.19
CA PRO A 239 2.59 18.47 8.18
C PRO A 239 1.14 18.21 7.75
N TRP A 240 0.83 18.20 6.45
CA TRP A 240 -0.51 17.86 5.95
C TRP A 240 -0.76 16.35 5.84
N LEU A 241 0.30 15.55 5.76
CA LEU A 241 0.24 14.19 5.19
C LEU A 241 0.88 13.12 6.07
N SER A 242 1.77 13.46 7.01
CA SER A 242 2.56 12.51 7.80
C SER A 242 1.70 11.52 8.59
N GLU A 243 0.54 11.98 9.06
CA GLU A 243 -0.39 11.16 9.82
C GLU A 243 -1.21 10.22 8.95
N ALA A 244 -1.22 10.39 7.62
CA ALA A 244 -1.86 9.44 6.74
C ALA A 244 -1.00 8.16 6.66
N TRP A 245 -1.58 7.01 7.02
CA TRP A 245 -0.91 5.70 7.01
C TRP A 245 0.05 5.45 5.82
N PRO A 246 -0.33 5.72 4.55
CA PRO A 246 0.57 5.46 3.42
C PRO A 246 1.86 6.29 3.40
N PHE A 247 1.94 7.34 4.22
CA PHE A 247 3.04 8.28 4.30
C PHE A 247 3.70 8.32 5.69
N ALA A 248 3.22 7.53 6.66
CA ALA A 248 3.75 7.51 8.02
C ALA A 248 5.26 7.16 8.07
N SER A 249 5.72 6.35 7.11
CA SER A 249 7.14 5.99 6.96
C SER A 249 7.95 6.98 6.09
N ILE A 250 7.31 7.96 5.44
CA ILE A 250 8.00 8.94 4.59
C ILE A 250 8.68 9.98 5.49
N ARG A 251 9.97 10.19 5.26
CA ARG A 251 10.79 11.17 5.98
C ARG A 251 11.03 12.40 5.11
N GLU A 252 11.49 13.48 5.72
CA GLU A 252 11.74 14.75 5.02
C GLU A 252 12.75 14.60 3.87
N ALA A 253 13.81 13.81 4.07
CA ALA A 253 14.79 13.52 3.01
C ALA A 253 14.14 12.86 1.78
N HIS A 254 13.26 11.88 2.00
CA HIS A 254 12.52 11.20 0.93
C HIS A 254 11.55 12.14 0.20
N LEU A 255 10.89 13.04 0.95
CA LEU A 255 10.05 14.07 0.33
C LEU A 255 10.89 15.02 -0.53
N HIS A 256 12.03 15.49 -0.01
CA HIS A 256 12.90 16.41 -0.73
C HIS A 256 13.45 15.77 -2.00
N GLU A 257 13.90 14.52 -1.94
CA GLU A 257 14.32 13.75 -3.12
C GLU A 257 13.21 13.70 -4.19
N LEU A 258 11.97 13.39 -3.78
CA LEU A 258 10.84 13.38 -4.70
C LEU A 258 10.60 14.77 -5.33
N VAL A 259 10.64 15.83 -4.53
CA VAL A 259 10.46 17.21 -4.99
C VAL A 259 11.57 17.59 -5.97
N ASP A 260 12.84 17.31 -5.64
CA ASP A 260 14.00 17.62 -6.47
C ASP A 260 13.89 16.93 -7.84
N ILE A 261 13.50 15.66 -7.86
CA ILE A 261 13.26 14.91 -9.11
C ILE A 261 12.08 15.51 -9.89
N MET A 262 11.01 15.92 -9.21
CA MET A 262 9.88 16.56 -9.87
C MET A 262 10.26 17.93 -10.45
N VAL A 263 11.15 18.69 -9.80
CA VAL A 263 11.70 19.95 -10.30
C VAL A 263 12.63 19.71 -11.49
N GLU A 264 13.58 18.78 -11.37
CA GLU A 264 14.51 18.38 -12.45
C GLU A 264 13.75 17.96 -13.71
N ARG A 265 12.63 17.23 -13.53
CA ARG A 265 11.78 16.76 -14.63
C ARG A 265 10.79 17.80 -15.14
N GLU A 266 10.88 19.05 -14.69
CA GLU A 266 9.99 20.17 -15.02
C GLU A 266 8.50 19.89 -14.69
N ILE A 267 8.23 18.98 -13.76
CA ILE A 267 6.88 18.68 -13.26
C ILE A 267 6.47 19.72 -12.22
N LEU A 268 7.38 20.06 -11.33
CA LEU A 268 7.28 21.22 -10.44
C LEU A 268 8.25 22.30 -10.90
N TYR A 269 7.99 23.51 -10.43
CA TYR A 269 8.91 24.62 -10.50
C TYR A 269 9.02 25.21 -9.10
N GLU A 270 10.23 25.53 -8.66
CA GLU A 270 10.47 26.14 -7.34
C GLU A 270 11.09 27.52 -7.52
N ALA A 271 10.44 28.54 -6.96
CA ALA A 271 10.93 29.89 -6.91
C ALA A 271 10.59 30.49 -5.54
N ASP A 272 11.52 31.25 -4.97
CA ASP A 272 11.36 31.90 -3.66
C ASP A 272 10.91 30.94 -2.55
N GLY A 273 11.35 29.68 -2.62
CA GLY A 273 11.01 28.61 -1.66
C GLY A 273 9.59 28.06 -1.76
N LEU A 274 8.85 28.40 -2.83
CA LEU A 274 7.49 27.92 -3.10
C LEU A 274 7.45 27.04 -4.34
N LEU A 275 6.76 25.90 -4.23
CA LEU A 275 6.52 24.95 -5.31
C LEU A 275 5.26 25.34 -6.09
N SER A 276 5.40 25.48 -7.41
CA SER A 276 4.32 25.64 -8.40
C SER A 276 4.42 24.55 -9.48
N LEU A 277 3.46 24.50 -10.42
CA LEU A 277 3.53 23.56 -11.55
C LEU A 277 4.63 24.00 -12.53
N GLY A 278 5.49 23.05 -12.91
CA GLY A 278 6.47 23.25 -13.97
C GLY A 278 5.87 23.03 -15.36
N GLN A 279 6.62 23.38 -16.41
CA GLN A 279 6.13 23.38 -17.80
C GLN A 279 5.66 21.99 -18.28
N ARG A 280 6.36 20.92 -17.88
CA ARG A 280 5.94 19.54 -18.17
C ARG A 280 4.76 19.14 -17.28
N GLY A 281 4.75 19.58 -16.03
CA GLY A 281 3.64 19.39 -15.10
C GLY A 281 2.32 19.95 -15.62
N GLU A 282 2.32 21.18 -16.14
CA GLU A 282 1.14 21.79 -16.78
C GLU A 282 0.68 21.00 -18.01
N ARG A 283 1.61 20.54 -18.84
CA ARG A 283 1.29 19.72 -20.03
C ARG A 283 0.64 18.38 -19.66
N LEU A 284 1.10 17.74 -18.59
CA LEU A 284 0.62 16.44 -18.12
C LEU A 284 -0.66 16.55 -17.30
N TYR A 285 -0.76 17.54 -16.42
CA TYR A 285 -1.77 17.60 -15.35
C TYR A 285 -2.65 18.85 -15.40
N GLY A 286 -2.30 19.89 -16.18
CA GLY A 286 -3.04 21.17 -16.25
C GLY A 286 -4.27 21.17 -17.16
N ARG A 287 -4.38 20.18 -18.07
CA ARG A 287 -5.48 20.13 -19.06
C ARG A 287 -6.84 19.91 -18.39
N LYS A 288 -7.90 20.44 -19.02
CA LYS A 288 -9.31 20.29 -18.60
C LYS A 288 -9.52 20.66 -17.11
N ASN A 289 -8.98 21.81 -16.68
CA ASN A 289 -9.06 22.28 -15.29
C ASN A 289 -8.54 21.24 -14.29
N PHE A 290 -7.33 20.75 -14.52
CA PHE A 290 -6.66 19.79 -13.65
C PHE A 290 -7.43 18.47 -13.43
N PHE A 291 -8.24 18.04 -14.42
CA PHE A 291 -9.06 16.83 -14.32
C PHE A 291 -8.26 15.59 -13.92
N GLU A 292 -7.00 15.51 -14.35
CA GLU A 292 -6.10 14.42 -13.98
C GLU A 292 -5.77 14.35 -12.49
N LEU A 293 -5.97 15.42 -11.72
CA LEU A 293 -5.70 15.47 -10.28
C LEU A 293 -6.94 15.18 -9.41
N TYR A 294 -8.12 14.95 -10.00
CA TYR A 294 -9.32 14.59 -9.23
C TYR A 294 -9.38 13.11 -8.81
N ALA A 295 -8.64 12.24 -9.49
CA ALA A 295 -8.58 10.83 -9.17
C ALA A 295 -7.14 10.34 -9.23
N VAL A 296 -6.72 9.53 -8.24
CA VAL A 296 -5.39 8.90 -8.26
C VAL A 296 -5.31 7.65 -9.12
N PHE A 297 -6.46 7.03 -9.40
CA PHE A 297 -6.55 5.88 -10.29
C PHE A 297 -6.80 6.33 -11.72
N SER A 298 -6.29 5.55 -12.67
CA SER A 298 -6.62 5.68 -14.08
C SER A 298 -7.60 4.58 -14.45
N SER A 299 -8.76 4.92 -14.99
CA SER A 299 -9.50 3.94 -15.78
C SER A 299 -8.77 3.78 -17.11
N PRO A 300 -8.55 2.55 -17.61
CA PRO A 300 -7.99 2.36 -18.94
C PRO A 300 -8.81 3.19 -19.93
N PRO A 301 -8.19 4.09 -20.73
CA PRO A 301 -8.92 4.82 -21.75
C PRO A 301 -9.60 3.82 -22.67
N MET A 302 -10.91 3.98 -22.89
CA MET A 302 -11.67 3.11 -23.78
C MET A 302 -11.58 3.66 -25.20
N LEU A 303 -11.25 2.83 -26.17
CA LEU A 303 -11.36 3.14 -27.59
C LEU A 303 -12.71 2.66 -28.10
N ARG A 304 -13.45 3.54 -28.78
CA ARG A 304 -14.67 3.19 -29.49
C ARG A 304 -14.34 2.43 -30.77
N VAL A 305 -14.77 1.18 -30.85
CA VAL A 305 -14.57 0.29 -32.00
C VAL A 305 -15.64 0.55 -33.06
N GLN A 306 -15.21 0.78 -34.30
CA GLN A 306 -16.08 1.13 -35.42
C GLN A 306 -15.79 0.23 -36.62
N SER A 307 -16.83 -0.26 -37.29
CA SER A 307 -16.69 -0.90 -38.59
C SER A 307 -17.45 -0.07 -39.63
N GLY A 308 -16.72 0.69 -40.45
CA GLY A 308 -17.33 1.68 -41.34
C GLY A 308 -18.00 2.80 -40.55
N ARG A 309 -19.34 2.86 -40.57
CA ARG A 309 -20.15 3.84 -39.80
C ARG A 309 -20.75 3.26 -38.53
N ASP A 310 -20.67 1.95 -38.35
CA ASP A 310 -21.34 1.25 -37.24
C ASP A 310 -20.44 1.19 -36.01
N GLU A 311 -20.99 1.56 -34.85
CA GLU A 311 -20.33 1.38 -33.56
C GLU A 311 -20.47 -0.09 -33.12
N VAL A 312 -19.34 -0.78 -32.98
CA VAL A 312 -19.27 -2.20 -32.59
C VAL A 312 -19.21 -2.36 -31.07
N GLY A 313 -18.61 -1.39 -30.37
CA GLY A 313 -18.46 -1.39 -28.92
C GLY A 313 -17.18 -0.68 -28.48
N TYR A 314 -16.59 -1.11 -27.37
CA TYR A 314 -15.42 -0.46 -26.79
C TYR A 314 -14.35 -1.47 -26.37
N VAL A 315 -13.07 -1.16 -26.64
CA VAL A 315 -11.90 -1.92 -26.17
C VAL A 315 -10.93 -1.05 -25.38
N SER A 316 -10.07 -1.66 -24.57
CA SER A 316 -9.06 -0.91 -23.81
C SER A 316 -8.02 -0.36 -24.78
N SER A 317 -7.64 0.91 -24.60
CA SER A 317 -6.44 1.46 -25.22
C SER A 317 -5.20 0.63 -24.91
N TRP A 318 -5.04 0.16 -23.66
CA TRP A 318 -3.91 -0.68 -23.26
C TRP A 318 -3.86 -2.03 -23.97
N PHE A 319 -5.02 -2.61 -24.30
CA PHE A 319 -5.06 -3.84 -25.09
C PHE A 319 -4.49 -3.61 -26.49
N VAL A 320 -4.83 -2.47 -27.09
CA VAL A 320 -4.36 -2.09 -28.43
C VAL A 320 -2.88 -1.66 -28.39
N GLN A 321 -2.46 -0.94 -27.35
CA GLN A 321 -1.05 -0.53 -27.16
C GLN A 321 -0.12 -1.68 -26.81
N GLY A 322 -0.62 -2.70 -26.12
CA GLY A 322 0.16 -3.87 -25.72
C GLY A 322 0.35 -4.92 -26.82
N HIS A 323 -0.10 -4.65 -28.04
CA HIS A 323 0.12 -5.49 -29.21
C HIS A 323 1.44 -5.09 -29.89
N ASP A 324 2.35 -6.05 -30.07
CA ASP A 324 3.57 -5.81 -30.84
C ASP A 324 3.25 -5.93 -32.33
N GLU A 325 3.56 -4.90 -33.13
CA GLU A 325 3.35 -4.92 -34.57
C GLU A 325 4.12 -6.07 -35.26
N LYS A 326 5.18 -6.58 -34.62
CA LYS A 326 5.93 -7.76 -35.08
C LYS A 326 5.09 -9.06 -35.05
N ASP A 327 4.05 -9.12 -34.22
CA ASP A 327 3.12 -10.25 -34.13
C ASP A 327 2.04 -10.22 -35.24
N GLY A 328 2.15 -9.29 -36.19
CA GLY A 328 1.22 -9.11 -37.29
C GLY A 328 0.05 -8.18 -36.95
N ALA A 329 -1.03 -8.26 -37.73
CA ALA A 329 -2.19 -7.40 -37.50
C ALA A 329 -2.96 -7.81 -36.24
N LEU A 330 -3.28 -6.83 -35.38
CA LEU A 330 -4.08 -7.04 -34.19
C LEU A 330 -5.49 -7.52 -34.57
N CYS A 331 -5.77 -8.80 -34.31
CA CYS A 331 -7.09 -9.39 -34.47
C CYS A 331 -7.67 -9.73 -33.09
N PHE A 332 -8.89 -9.29 -32.80
CA PHE A 332 -9.52 -9.50 -31.49
C PHE A 332 -11.01 -9.82 -31.58
N ARG A 333 -11.58 -10.37 -30.49
CA ARG A 333 -13.02 -10.67 -30.42
C ARG A 333 -13.79 -9.62 -29.61
N LEU A 334 -14.89 -9.12 -30.18
CA LEU A 334 -15.81 -8.18 -29.55
C LEU A 334 -17.23 -8.44 -30.07
N GLY A 335 -18.22 -8.50 -29.17
CA GLY A 335 -19.60 -8.85 -29.55
C GLY A 335 -19.73 -10.24 -30.20
N GLY A 336 -18.91 -11.21 -29.74
CA GLY A 336 -18.91 -12.59 -30.25
C GLY A 336 -18.22 -12.80 -31.60
N ARG A 337 -17.95 -11.74 -32.37
CA ARG A 337 -17.30 -11.77 -33.69
C ARG A 337 -15.81 -11.41 -33.59
N ALA A 338 -15.01 -11.85 -34.56
CA ALA A 338 -13.60 -11.49 -34.67
C ALA A 338 -13.42 -10.29 -35.62
N TRP A 339 -12.52 -9.40 -35.23
CA TRP A 339 -12.27 -8.10 -35.85
C TRP A 339 -10.76 -7.91 -36.00
N GLN A 340 -10.31 -7.47 -37.17
CA GLN A 340 -8.94 -7.04 -37.43
C GLN A 340 -8.89 -5.51 -37.36
N VAL A 341 -7.96 -4.97 -36.58
CA VAL A 341 -7.66 -3.55 -36.53
C VAL A 341 -7.11 -3.09 -37.88
N THR A 342 -7.72 -2.05 -38.44
CA THR A 342 -7.25 -1.40 -39.66
C THR A 342 -6.62 -0.04 -39.37
N ARG A 343 -7.17 0.72 -38.41
CA ARG A 343 -6.64 2.04 -38.03
C ARG A 343 -6.95 2.34 -36.56
N VAL A 344 -6.00 2.97 -35.88
CA VAL A 344 -6.18 3.52 -34.54
C VAL A 344 -6.09 5.04 -34.60
N ASP A 345 -7.11 5.74 -34.12
CA ASP A 345 -7.11 7.20 -33.97
C ASP A 345 -7.12 7.56 -32.49
N TRP A 346 -5.92 7.71 -31.93
CA TRP A 346 -5.73 8.03 -30.52
C TRP A 346 -6.30 9.39 -30.12
N SER A 347 -6.31 10.35 -31.06
CA SER A 347 -6.80 11.71 -30.81
C SER A 347 -8.31 11.75 -30.62
N LYS A 348 -9.03 10.92 -31.38
CA LYS A 348 -10.49 10.80 -31.33
C LYS A 348 -10.97 9.68 -30.39
N GLY A 349 -10.05 8.84 -29.91
CA GLY A 349 -10.37 7.66 -29.10
C GLY A 349 -11.12 6.59 -29.89
N THR A 350 -10.78 6.39 -31.16
CA THR A 350 -11.51 5.48 -32.05
C THR A 350 -10.62 4.40 -32.66
N LEU A 351 -11.19 3.21 -32.85
CA LEU A 351 -10.52 2.05 -33.43
C LEU A 351 -11.33 1.52 -34.60
N ASP A 352 -10.83 1.71 -35.82
CA ASP A 352 -11.48 1.22 -37.03
C ASP A 352 -11.10 -0.26 -37.25
N VAL A 353 -12.09 -1.08 -37.53
CA VAL A 353 -11.94 -2.53 -37.70
C VAL A 353 -12.67 -3.08 -38.94
N LYS A 354 -12.16 -4.19 -39.46
CA LYS A 354 -12.82 -5.04 -40.45
C LYS A 354 -13.06 -6.45 -39.90
N PRO A 355 -14.03 -7.22 -40.42
CA PRO A 355 -14.22 -8.61 -40.01
C PRO A 355 -12.96 -9.46 -40.18
N ALA A 356 -12.77 -10.44 -39.30
CA ALA A 356 -11.67 -11.40 -39.32
C ALA A 356 -12.14 -12.82 -38.97
N ASP A 357 -11.36 -13.84 -39.33
CA ASP A 357 -11.71 -15.24 -39.05
C ASP A 357 -11.41 -15.64 -37.59
N ARG A 358 -10.36 -15.06 -37.00
CA ARG A 358 -9.88 -15.38 -35.65
C ARG A 358 -9.40 -14.11 -34.96
N GLY A 359 -9.37 -14.11 -33.63
CA GLY A 359 -8.85 -12.99 -32.86
C GLY A 359 -8.71 -13.32 -31.37
N GLN A 360 -7.78 -12.66 -30.72
CA GLN A 360 -7.55 -12.78 -29.28
C GLN A 360 -8.65 -12.07 -28.47
N VAL A 361 -8.90 -12.50 -27.24
CA VAL A 361 -9.84 -11.80 -26.36
C VAL A 361 -9.13 -10.57 -25.78
N PRO A 362 -9.70 -9.36 -25.87
CA PRO A 362 -9.09 -8.17 -25.29
C PRO A 362 -8.78 -8.36 -23.81
N SER A 363 -7.50 -8.32 -23.45
CA SER A 363 -7.08 -8.33 -22.06
C SER A 363 -7.24 -6.92 -21.48
N TRP A 364 -8.07 -6.83 -20.46
CA TRP A 364 -8.17 -5.63 -19.64
C TRP A 364 -7.13 -5.80 -18.54
N LEU A 365 -6.47 -4.72 -18.14
CA LEU A 365 -5.50 -4.69 -17.03
C LEU A 365 -6.25 -4.81 -15.68
N GLY A 366 -7.23 -5.72 -15.61
CA GLY A 366 -7.68 -6.33 -14.39
C GLY A 366 -6.86 -7.60 -14.23
N MET A 367 -6.28 -7.80 -13.06
CA MET A 367 -5.73 -9.09 -12.63
C MET A 367 -6.86 -10.13 -12.44
N GLY A 368 -7.75 -10.27 -13.42
CA GLY A 368 -8.77 -11.29 -13.47
C GLY A 368 -8.08 -12.64 -13.62
N GLY A 369 -8.25 -13.51 -12.63
CA GLY A 369 -7.70 -14.86 -12.64
C GLY A 369 -6.45 -15.06 -11.78
N VAL A 370 -6.02 -14.09 -10.94
CA VAL A 370 -5.07 -14.38 -9.86
C VAL A 370 -5.84 -14.72 -8.59
N LEU A 371 -5.60 -15.91 -8.05
CA LEU A 371 -6.11 -16.34 -6.76
C LEU A 371 -5.06 -16.13 -5.68
N SER A 372 -5.52 -15.85 -4.46
CA SER A 372 -4.67 -15.70 -3.28
C SER A 372 -4.14 -17.07 -2.82
N ARG A 373 -3.01 -17.08 -2.13
CA ARG A 373 -2.47 -18.30 -1.53
C ARG A 373 -3.47 -18.99 -0.60
N PRO A 374 -4.17 -18.30 0.33
CA PRO A 374 -5.15 -18.97 1.19
C PRO A 374 -6.27 -19.67 0.42
N LEU A 375 -6.79 -19.06 -0.65
CA LEU A 375 -7.81 -19.68 -1.49
C LEU A 375 -7.26 -20.91 -2.23
N CYS A 376 -6.06 -20.83 -2.81
CA CYS A 376 -5.42 -21.98 -3.44
C CYS A 376 -5.13 -23.11 -2.43
N GLN A 377 -4.71 -22.78 -1.22
CA GLN A 377 -4.51 -23.77 -0.15
C GLN A 377 -5.84 -24.41 0.28
N ALA A 378 -6.94 -23.64 0.32
CA ALA A 378 -8.27 -24.20 0.55
C ALA A 378 -8.70 -25.15 -0.59
N MET A 379 -8.37 -24.84 -1.85
CA MET A 379 -8.58 -25.74 -2.99
C MET A 379 -7.78 -27.04 -2.84
N MET A 380 -6.51 -26.95 -2.39
CA MET A 380 -5.69 -28.13 -2.09
C MET A 380 -6.34 -28.99 -1.00
N LYS A 381 -6.82 -28.38 0.09
CA LYS A 381 -7.51 -29.08 1.18
C LYS A 381 -8.80 -29.77 0.72
N VAL A 382 -9.54 -29.17 -0.22
CA VAL A 382 -10.73 -29.78 -0.82
C VAL A 382 -10.37 -31.03 -1.65
N LEU A 383 -9.28 -30.98 -2.41
CA LEU A 383 -8.78 -32.12 -3.18
C LEU A 383 -8.28 -33.26 -2.28
N MET A 384 -7.70 -32.94 -1.13
CA MET A 384 -7.21 -33.92 -0.16
C MET A 384 -8.29 -34.47 0.77
N ALA A 385 -9.46 -33.84 0.84
CA ALA A 385 -10.53 -34.26 1.73
C ALA A 385 -11.21 -35.55 1.23
N ALA A 386 -11.48 -36.47 2.17
CA ALA A 386 -12.22 -37.69 1.90
C ALA A 386 -13.73 -37.51 2.11
N GLY A 387 -14.55 -38.21 1.32
CA GLY A 387 -16.00 -38.26 1.46
C GLY A 387 -16.75 -37.08 0.83
N PRO A 388 -18.09 -37.12 0.88
CA PRO A 388 -18.92 -36.05 0.31
C PRO A 388 -18.65 -34.73 1.02
N GLU A 389 -18.65 -33.64 0.25
CA GLU A 389 -18.32 -32.29 0.75
C GLU A 389 -19.43 -31.73 1.66
N ALA A 390 -20.57 -31.40 1.06
CA ALA A 390 -21.69 -30.77 1.74
C ALA A 390 -22.97 -30.88 0.91
N GLU A 391 -24.12 -30.74 1.56
CA GLU A 391 -25.45 -30.87 0.95
C GLU A 391 -25.75 -29.83 -0.15
N TRP A 392 -24.96 -28.76 -0.23
CA TRP A 392 -25.15 -27.71 -1.24
C TRP A 392 -24.60 -28.10 -2.63
N LEU A 393 -23.91 -29.23 -2.79
CA LEU A 393 -23.51 -29.73 -4.13
C LEU A 393 -24.63 -30.52 -4.78
N SER A 394 -24.85 -30.29 -6.08
CA SER A 394 -25.68 -31.21 -6.85
C SER A 394 -24.93 -32.50 -7.19
N LEU A 395 -25.68 -33.53 -7.59
CA LEU A 395 -25.12 -34.85 -7.89
C LEU A 395 -24.03 -34.79 -8.97
N LEU A 396 -24.23 -34.00 -10.02
CA LEU A 396 -23.24 -33.86 -11.08
C LEU A 396 -21.98 -33.13 -10.56
N ALA A 397 -22.15 -32.06 -9.80
CA ALA A 397 -21.04 -31.34 -9.20
C ALA A 397 -20.23 -32.21 -8.23
N GLN A 398 -20.89 -33.02 -7.40
CA GLN A 398 -20.20 -33.97 -6.52
C GLN A 398 -19.37 -34.99 -7.33
N ARG A 399 -19.94 -35.56 -8.40
CA ARG A 399 -19.21 -36.51 -9.26
C ARG A 399 -17.99 -35.87 -9.93
N THR A 400 -18.13 -34.67 -10.49
CA THR A 400 -17.01 -33.94 -11.09
C THR A 400 -15.92 -33.62 -10.06
N LEU A 401 -16.30 -33.31 -8.81
CA LEU A 401 -15.33 -33.12 -7.74
C LEU A 401 -14.61 -34.41 -7.35
N ASP A 402 -15.33 -35.54 -7.29
CA ASP A 402 -14.74 -36.85 -6.99
C ASP A 402 -13.75 -37.28 -8.08
N GLU A 403 -14.05 -37.01 -9.36
CA GLU A 403 -13.13 -37.21 -10.47
C GLU A 403 -11.86 -36.34 -10.34
N LEU A 404 -12.01 -35.08 -9.94
CA LEU A 404 -10.85 -34.23 -9.64
C LEU A 404 -10.00 -34.78 -8.51
N ARG A 405 -10.62 -35.21 -7.40
CA ARG A 405 -9.91 -35.79 -6.25
C ARG A 405 -9.13 -37.04 -6.65
N ALA A 406 -9.75 -37.92 -7.43
CA ALA A 406 -9.09 -39.13 -7.94
C ALA A 406 -7.85 -38.79 -8.79
N GLY A 407 -7.89 -37.70 -9.56
CA GLY A 407 -6.74 -37.23 -10.35
C GLY A 407 -5.56 -36.72 -9.52
N TYR A 408 -5.77 -36.38 -8.24
CA TYR A 408 -4.74 -35.90 -7.31
C TYR A 408 -4.43 -36.90 -6.19
N ASP A 409 -5.01 -38.10 -6.23
CA ASP A 409 -4.82 -39.11 -5.19
C ASP A 409 -3.34 -39.51 -5.06
N GLY A 410 -2.83 -39.51 -3.84
CA GLY A 410 -1.41 -39.75 -3.53
C GLY A 410 -0.42 -38.67 -4.01
N LEU A 411 -0.87 -37.62 -4.72
CA LEU A 411 -0.01 -36.56 -5.25
C LEU A 411 0.14 -35.38 -4.30
N LEU A 412 -0.89 -35.06 -3.51
CA LEU A 412 -0.90 -33.88 -2.64
C LEU A 412 -0.60 -34.23 -1.18
N GLU A 413 0.23 -33.41 -0.53
CA GLU A 413 0.53 -33.49 0.90
C GLU A 413 0.58 -32.07 1.48
N ASP A 414 0.07 -31.89 2.70
CA ASP A 414 0.07 -30.59 3.35
C ASP A 414 1.50 -30.04 3.55
N GLY A 415 1.69 -28.77 3.21
CA GLY A 415 3.00 -28.13 3.22
C GLY A 415 4.03 -28.68 2.23
N ALA A 416 3.63 -29.51 1.26
CA ALA A 416 4.49 -29.97 0.17
C ALA A 416 3.97 -29.47 -1.19
N ALA A 417 4.90 -29.25 -2.14
CA ALA A 417 4.61 -28.89 -3.51
C ALA A 417 5.33 -29.88 -4.45
N GLN A 418 4.60 -30.87 -4.97
CA GLN A 418 5.19 -31.96 -5.73
C GLN A 418 5.47 -31.58 -7.19
N LEU A 419 6.56 -32.13 -7.72
CA LEU A 419 6.88 -32.11 -9.14
C LEU A 419 6.41 -33.42 -9.77
N GLU A 420 5.65 -33.31 -10.85
CA GLU A 420 5.12 -34.42 -11.63
C GLU A 420 5.72 -34.39 -13.04
N ASP A 421 6.04 -35.58 -13.56
CA ASP A 421 6.54 -35.78 -14.92
C ASP A 421 5.41 -36.33 -15.80
N HIS A 422 5.02 -35.58 -16.82
CA HIS A 422 4.04 -36.03 -17.82
C HIS A 422 4.73 -36.51 -19.12
N GLY A 423 6.04 -36.77 -19.10
CA GLY A 423 6.85 -37.20 -20.23
C GLY A 423 7.24 -36.05 -21.16
N GLU A 424 6.27 -35.29 -21.66
CA GLU A 424 6.51 -34.13 -22.54
C GLU A 424 6.63 -32.80 -21.78
N ASN A 425 6.24 -32.76 -20.52
CA ASN A 425 6.31 -31.58 -19.68
C ASN A 425 6.45 -31.94 -18.21
N ILE A 426 7.06 -31.04 -17.46
CA ILE A 426 7.10 -31.07 -16.00
C ILE A 426 6.07 -30.11 -15.46
N GLN A 427 5.34 -30.56 -14.44
CA GLN A 427 4.37 -29.77 -13.71
C GLN A 427 4.76 -29.67 -12.24
N TRP A 428 4.86 -28.45 -11.72
CA TRP A 428 5.03 -28.19 -10.30
C TRP A 428 3.70 -27.77 -9.68
N HIS A 429 3.18 -28.59 -8.77
CA HIS A 429 1.90 -28.38 -8.08
C HIS A 429 2.12 -27.54 -6.82
N THR A 430 2.08 -26.22 -6.96
CA THR A 430 2.45 -25.28 -5.89
C THR A 430 1.30 -24.89 -4.97
N PHE A 431 0.08 -24.77 -5.51
CA PHE A 431 -1.08 -24.19 -4.81
C PHE A 431 -0.75 -22.86 -4.11
N ALA A 432 0.18 -22.08 -4.67
CA ALA A 432 0.68 -20.85 -4.06
C ALA A 432 -0.13 -19.62 -4.47
N GLY A 433 -0.94 -19.69 -5.52
CA GLY A 433 -1.64 -18.53 -6.08
C GLY A 433 -0.85 -17.85 -7.19
N GLY A 434 -1.57 -17.13 -8.06
CA GLY A 434 -1.01 -16.62 -9.31
C GLY A 434 0.08 -15.57 -9.12
N GLY A 435 -0.01 -14.72 -8.09
CA GLY A 435 1.00 -13.69 -7.81
C GLY A 435 2.36 -14.29 -7.45
N ILE A 436 2.34 -15.29 -6.56
CA ILE A 436 3.54 -16.05 -6.16
C ILE A 436 4.07 -16.86 -7.34
N ASN A 437 3.20 -17.60 -8.03
CA ASN A 437 3.60 -18.45 -9.15
C ASN A 437 4.23 -17.67 -10.31
N ARG A 438 3.80 -16.43 -10.59
CA ARG A 438 4.46 -15.59 -11.59
C ARG A 438 5.93 -15.32 -11.26
N LEU A 439 6.21 -15.01 -10.00
CA LEU A 439 7.57 -14.70 -9.57
C LEU A 439 8.42 -15.98 -9.51
N LEU A 440 7.87 -17.08 -9.01
CA LEU A 440 8.51 -18.41 -9.09
C LEU A 440 8.86 -18.80 -10.53
N ALA A 441 7.95 -18.59 -11.48
CA ALA A 441 8.20 -18.86 -12.89
C ALA A 441 9.34 -17.99 -13.45
N ALA A 442 9.40 -16.70 -13.09
CA ALA A 442 10.52 -15.84 -13.49
C ALA A 442 11.86 -16.36 -12.91
N GLY A 443 11.86 -16.82 -11.65
CA GLY A 443 13.04 -17.42 -11.04
C GLY A 443 13.48 -18.70 -11.74
N LEU A 444 12.53 -19.58 -12.05
CA LEU A 444 12.80 -20.81 -12.79
C LEU A 444 13.27 -20.52 -14.23
N GLU A 445 12.68 -19.55 -14.92
CA GLU A 445 13.10 -19.07 -16.23
C GLU A 445 14.57 -18.58 -16.19
N SER A 446 14.94 -17.79 -15.18
CA SER A 446 16.31 -17.28 -15.01
C SER A 446 17.34 -18.40 -14.78
N LEU A 447 16.96 -19.47 -14.07
CA LEU A 447 17.84 -20.59 -13.74
C LEU A 447 17.93 -21.63 -14.86
N THR A 448 16.84 -21.85 -15.60
CA THR A 448 16.73 -22.94 -16.57
C THR A 448 16.91 -22.50 -18.01
N GLY A 449 16.63 -21.22 -18.32
CA GLY A 449 16.45 -20.70 -19.67
C GLY A 449 15.14 -21.16 -20.34
N ASP A 450 14.32 -21.96 -19.66
CA ASP A 450 13.11 -22.56 -20.20
C ASP A 450 11.87 -21.77 -19.75
N LYS A 451 10.87 -21.65 -20.61
CA LYS A 451 9.62 -20.92 -20.30
C LYS A 451 8.69 -21.73 -19.39
N TRP A 452 8.21 -21.10 -18.32
CA TRP A 452 7.26 -21.71 -17.38
C TRP A 452 5.86 -21.07 -17.52
N VAL A 453 4.88 -21.88 -17.91
CA VAL A 453 3.47 -21.50 -18.01
C VAL A 453 2.88 -21.42 -16.61
N VAL A 454 2.40 -20.22 -16.26
CA VAL A 454 1.88 -19.90 -14.94
C VAL A 454 0.38 -20.20 -14.83
N GLY A 455 -0.01 -20.99 -13.82
CA GLY A 455 -1.37 -21.09 -13.32
C GLY A 455 -1.45 -20.69 -11.84
N ASN A 456 -2.65 -20.69 -11.25
CA ASN A 456 -2.81 -20.42 -9.80
C ASN A 456 -2.38 -21.60 -8.91
N LEU A 457 -2.58 -22.82 -9.40
CA LEU A 457 -2.31 -24.05 -8.67
C LEU A 457 -0.99 -24.69 -9.10
N THR A 458 -0.53 -24.42 -10.32
CA THR A 458 0.57 -25.14 -10.95
C THR A 458 1.47 -24.23 -11.78
N LEU A 459 2.72 -24.65 -11.96
CA LEU A 459 3.65 -24.16 -12.99
C LEU A 459 3.99 -25.30 -13.96
N LYS A 460 3.95 -25.05 -15.27
CA LYS A 460 4.23 -26.10 -16.27
C LYS A 460 5.35 -25.67 -17.21
N SER A 461 6.31 -26.54 -17.48
CA SER A 461 7.34 -26.28 -18.50
C SER A 461 7.52 -27.49 -19.42
N LYS A 462 7.78 -27.24 -20.70
CA LYS A 462 8.07 -28.29 -21.70
C LYS A 462 9.48 -28.86 -21.57
N THR A 463 10.36 -28.22 -20.81
CA THR A 463 11.73 -28.67 -20.55
C THR A 463 12.18 -28.03 -19.24
N PRO A 464 12.87 -28.74 -18.33
CA PRO A 464 13.71 -29.90 -18.56
C PRO A 464 13.36 -31.11 -17.71
N GLY A 465 13.78 -32.31 -18.15
CA GLY A 465 13.49 -33.58 -17.46
C GLY A 465 13.69 -33.49 -15.94
N MET A 466 12.90 -34.25 -15.18
CA MET A 466 12.70 -34.14 -13.73
C MET A 466 13.93 -33.72 -12.90
N ALA A 467 15.13 -34.21 -13.22
CA ALA A 467 16.38 -33.83 -12.55
C ALA A 467 16.70 -32.33 -12.65
N LYS A 468 16.66 -31.70 -13.83
CA LYS A 468 16.97 -30.27 -14.00
C LYS A 468 15.84 -29.40 -13.42
N ALA A 469 14.58 -29.86 -13.46
CA ALA A 469 13.49 -29.17 -12.77
C ALA A 469 13.67 -29.17 -11.25
N ARG A 470 14.03 -30.32 -10.65
CA ARG A 470 14.33 -30.42 -9.20
C ARG A 470 15.52 -29.55 -8.81
N ASP A 471 16.58 -29.55 -9.61
CA ASP A 471 17.74 -28.68 -9.37
C ASP A 471 17.35 -27.20 -9.40
N ALA A 472 16.62 -26.77 -10.42
CA ALA A 472 16.15 -25.39 -10.53
C ALA A 472 15.29 -24.96 -9.34
N VAL A 473 14.34 -25.80 -8.91
CA VAL A 473 13.49 -25.52 -7.73
C VAL A 473 14.33 -25.40 -6.45
N ARG A 474 15.37 -26.22 -6.26
CA ARG A 474 16.28 -26.10 -5.11
C ARG A 474 17.07 -24.78 -5.15
N ARG A 475 17.54 -24.38 -6.33
CA ARG A 475 18.36 -23.18 -6.56
C ARG A 475 17.57 -21.87 -6.50
N LEU A 476 16.24 -21.92 -6.47
CA LEU A 476 15.39 -20.74 -6.22
C LEU A 476 15.78 -19.96 -4.94
N ARG A 477 16.32 -20.65 -3.93
CA ARG A 477 16.80 -20.00 -2.70
C ARG A 477 18.03 -19.11 -2.89
N GLU A 478 18.75 -19.27 -4.00
CA GLU A 478 20.00 -18.58 -4.32
C GLU A 478 19.75 -17.24 -5.02
N LEU A 479 18.51 -16.99 -5.46
CA LEU A 479 18.14 -15.82 -6.24
C LEU A 479 17.95 -14.59 -5.35
N ASP A 480 18.34 -13.43 -5.90
CA ASP A 480 17.92 -12.13 -5.41
C ASP A 480 16.51 -11.83 -5.92
N TRP A 481 15.51 -12.08 -5.05
CA TRP A 481 14.11 -11.94 -5.38
C TRP A 481 13.65 -10.49 -5.56
N GLU A 482 14.36 -9.52 -4.97
CA GLU A 482 14.00 -8.11 -5.12
C GLU A 482 14.39 -7.64 -6.52
N THR A 483 15.65 -7.86 -6.90
CA THR A 483 16.15 -7.54 -8.24
C THR A 483 15.35 -8.26 -9.31
N LEU A 484 15.11 -9.57 -9.15
CA LEU A 484 14.31 -10.34 -10.10
C LEU A 484 12.87 -9.84 -10.21
N ALA A 485 12.25 -9.45 -9.09
CA ALA A 485 10.90 -8.90 -9.11
C ALA A 485 10.85 -7.56 -9.85
N ILE A 486 11.85 -6.70 -9.67
CA ILE A 486 11.94 -5.43 -10.40
C ILE A 486 12.06 -5.67 -11.90
N GLU A 487 13.01 -6.50 -12.33
CA GLU A 487 13.22 -6.86 -13.74
C GLU A 487 11.92 -7.42 -14.36
N ARG A 488 11.30 -8.39 -13.67
CA ARG A 488 10.06 -9.01 -14.16
C ARG A 488 8.88 -8.04 -14.16
N ALA A 489 8.79 -7.14 -13.19
CA ALA A 489 7.71 -6.16 -13.14
C ALA A 489 7.78 -5.19 -14.32
N HIS A 490 8.99 -4.79 -14.75
CA HIS A 490 9.19 -3.99 -15.96
C HIS A 490 8.76 -4.74 -17.23
N GLU A 491 9.11 -6.02 -17.38
CA GLU A 491 8.68 -6.83 -18.51
C GLU A 491 7.14 -6.98 -18.59
N LEU A 492 6.50 -7.10 -17.43
CA LEU A 492 5.03 -7.22 -17.34
C LEU A 492 4.32 -5.88 -17.52
N ALA A 493 4.99 -4.76 -17.27
CA ALA A 493 4.42 -3.42 -17.34
C ALA A 493 4.13 -3.03 -18.80
N ARG A 494 2.91 -3.31 -19.26
CA ARG A 494 2.40 -2.86 -20.58
C ARG A 494 1.91 -1.41 -20.53
N GLY A 495 2.83 -0.50 -20.21
CA GLY A 495 2.57 0.93 -20.04
C GLY A 495 2.47 1.37 -18.57
N ARG A 496 1.95 2.57 -18.33
CA ARG A 496 1.86 3.15 -16.98
C ARG A 496 0.73 2.54 -16.15
N ILE A 497 1.08 1.97 -15.01
CA ILE A 497 0.16 1.53 -13.95
C ILE A 497 -0.41 2.73 -13.17
N SER A 498 0.36 3.81 -13.06
CA SER A 498 -0.05 5.07 -12.44
C SER A 498 0.29 6.24 -13.34
N LYS A 499 -0.66 7.17 -13.50
CA LYS A 499 -0.41 8.43 -14.23
C LYS A 499 0.57 9.38 -13.52
N PHE A 500 0.94 9.08 -12.27
CA PHE A 500 1.96 9.80 -11.51
C PHE A 500 3.35 9.14 -11.53
N GLN A 501 3.53 8.02 -12.26
CA GLN A 501 4.86 7.45 -12.53
C GLN A 501 5.89 8.48 -13.05
N PRO A 502 5.54 9.44 -13.94
CA PRO A 502 6.50 10.46 -14.38
C PRO A 502 7.15 11.26 -13.24
N CYS A 503 6.48 11.37 -12.09
CA CYS A 503 6.98 12.08 -10.92
C CYS A 503 7.98 11.27 -10.09
N LEU A 504 8.08 9.96 -10.29
CA LEU A 504 8.75 9.08 -9.34
C LEU A 504 10.26 8.95 -9.59
N PRO A 505 11.07 8.88 -8.52
CA PRO A 505 12.39 8.27 -8.58
C PRO A 505 12.31 6.84 -9.15
N VAL A 506 13.37 6.38 -9.81
CA VAL A 506 13.43 5.03 -10.42
C VAL A 506 13.13 3.95 -9.38
N ALA A 507 13.77 3.99 -8.21
CA ALA A 507 13.55 3.01 -7.15
C ALA A 507 12.10 2.99 -6.63
N ALA A 508 11.43 4.14 -6.57
CA ALA A 508 10.02 4.22 -6.16
C ALA A 508 9.07 3.70 -7.25
N GLU A 509 9.43 3.88 -8.52
CA GLU A 509 8.72 3.29 -9.65
C GLU A 509 8.87 1.76 -9.67
N ASP A 510 10.11 1.26 -9.54
CA ASP A 510 10.42 -0.18 -9.47
C ASP A 510 9.60 -0.88 -8.39
N ARG A 511 9.60 -0.30 -7.18
CA ARG A 511 8.81 -0.79 -6.06
C ARG A 511 7.31 -0.78 -6.35
N LEU A 512 6.79 0.30 -6.94
CA LEU A 512 5.37 0.39 -7.32
C LEU A 512 4.99 -0.71 -8.32
N LEU A 513 5.83 -0.96 -9.32
CA LEU A 513 5.58 -1.99 -10.33
C LEU A 513 5.59 -3.39 -9.68
N ALA A 514 6.61 -3.68 -8.86
CA ALA A 514 6.75 -4.96 -8.16
C ALA A 514 5.56 -5.23 -7.22
N GLU A 515 5.19 -4.28 -6.36
CA GLU A 515 4.07 -4.41 -5.42
C GLU A 515 2.71 -4.56 -6.12
N ARG A 516 2.54 -3.99 -7.33
CA ARG A 516 1.27 -4.04 -8.07
C ARG A 516 1.12 -5.27 -8.94
N LEU A 517 2.22 -5.86 -9.41
CA LEU A 517 2.18 -6.95 -10.40
C LEU A 517 2.60 -8.31 -9.84
N LEU A 518 3.33 -8.33 -8.71
CA LEU A 518 3.97 -9.50 -8.13
C LEU A 518 3.73 -9.57 -6.61
N ASP A 519 4.02 -10.73 -6.01
CA ASP A 519 3.91 -10.96 -4.57
C ASP A 519 5.24 -11.46 -4.00
N VAL A 520 6.20 -10.54 -3.82
CA VAL A 520 7.53 -10.86 -3.28
C VAL A 520 7.44 -11.44 -1.86
N PRO A 521 6.71 -10.82 -0.90
CA PRO A 521 6.63 -11.35 0.46
C PRO A 521 5.98 -12.73 0.50
N GLY A 522 4.93 -12.95 -0.29
CA GLY A 522 4.28 -14.26 -0.43
C GLY A 522 5.22 -15.31 -1.01
N THR A 523 6.03 -14.95 -2.01
CA THR A 523 7.01 -15.85 -2.64
C THR A 523 8.08 -16.28 -1.64
N LEU A 524 8.66 -15.34 -0.89
CA LEU A 524 9.66 -15.64 0.13
C LEU A 524 9.09 -16.54 1.23
N ARG A 525 7.87 -16.26 1.70
CA ARG A 525 7.18 -17.12 2.69
C ARG A 525 6.91 -18.52 2.15
N PHE A 526 6.48 -18.63 0.89
CA PHE A 526 6.24 -19.91 0.24
C PHE A 526 7.53 -20.75 0.19
N LEU A 527 8.63 -20.18 -0.31
CA LEU A 527 9.93 -20.87 -0.39
C LEU A 527 10.48 -21.26 0.98
N GLY A 528 10.30 -20.42 2.00
CA GLY A 528 10.76 -20.70 3.36
C GLY A 528 9.98 -21.81 4.07
N THR A 529 8.77 -22.14 3.62
CA THR A 529 7.88 -23.10 4.30
C THR A 529 7.65 -24.39 3.52
N VAL A 530 7.75 -24.36 2.19
CA VAL A 530 7.39 -25.48 1.32
C VAL A 530 8.43 -26.61 1.30
N ARG A 531 7.95 -27.85 1.18
CA ARG A 531 8.75 -29.04 0.91
C ARG A 531 8.59 -29.49 -0.55
N VAL A 532 9.68 -29.89 -1.20
CA VAL A 532 9.67 -30.44 -2.57
C VAL A 532 10.44 -31.75 -2.56
N GLY A 533 9.78 -32.87 -2.89
CA GLY A 533 10.40 -34.20 -2.79
C GLY A 533 10.84 -34.58 -1.37
N GLY A 534 10.13 -34.09 -0.35
CA GLY A 534 10.42 -34.36 1.08
C GLY A 534 11.44 -33.41 1.72
N GLU A 535 12.15 -32.60 0.94
CA GLU A 535 13.16 -31.65 1.44
C GLU A 535 12.62 -30.21 1.48
N ARG A 536 13.00 -29.44 2.51
CA ARG A 536 12.74 -27.99 2.52
C ARG A 536 13.72 -27.27 1.61
N ILE A 537 13.24 -26.29 0.84
CA ILE A 537 14.09 -25.46 -0.01
C ILE A 537 15.11 -24.66 0.83
N GLY A 538 14.66 -24.13 1.98
CA GLY A 538 15.51 -23.45 2.99
C GLY A 538 15.19 -21.96 3.17
N THR A 539 15.88 -21.29 4.10
CA THR A 539 15.79 -19.83 4.29
C THR A 539 16.42 -19.10 3.12
N VAL A 540 15.64 -18.27 2.46
CA VAL A 540 16.07 -17.43 1.33
C VAL A 540 16.69 -16.14 1.88
N THR A 541 17.80 -15.69 1.31
CA THR A 541 18.40 -14.38 1.61
C THR A 541 17.61 -13.27 0.90
N GLY A 542 17.16 -12.30 1.70
CA GLY A 542 16.50 -11.04 1.33
C GLY A 542 16.38 -10.22 2.63
N PRO A 543 16.03 -8.91 2.60
CA PRO A 543 15.80 -8.20 3.86
C PRO A 543 14.80 -9.00 4.68
N ARG A 544 15.13 -9.25 5.95
CA ARG A 544 14.41 -10.13 6.87
C ARG A 544 12.89 -9.92 6.75
N VAL A 545 12.23 -10.70 5.91
CA VAL A 545 10.85 -11.09 6.18
C VAL A 545 11.03 -12.07 7.32
N ASP A 546 10.92 -11.55 8.54
CA ASP A 546 10.98 -12.35 9.74
C ASP A 546 9.87 -13.41 9.63
N VAL A 547 10.25 -14.62 9.20
CA VAL A 547 9.33 -15.74 8.95
C VAL A 547 8.67 -16.21 10.25
N SER A 548 9.10 -15.67 11.40
CA SER A 548 8.52 -15.88 12.73
C SER A 548 7.49 -14.82 13.17
N ALA A 549 7.30 -13.75 12.38
CA ALA A 549 6.42 -12.63 12.73
C ALA A 549 4.92 -12.82 12.41
N GLU A 550 4.43 -14.06 12.31
CA GLU A 550 2.99 -14.37 12.48
C GLU A 550 2.83 -15.70 13.23
N ILE A 551 3.19 -15.72 14.52
CA ILE A 551 2.42 -16.18 15.70
C ILE A 551 3.14 -15.62 16.94
N GLU A 552 3.52 -14.36 16.92
CA GLU A 552 3.09 -13.53 18.02
C GLU A 552 1.96 -12.73 17.41
N ARG A 553 0.73 -12.87 17.97
CA ARG A 553 -0.15 -11.70 18.08
C ARG A 553 0.79 -10.54 18.27
N VAL A 554 0.75 -9.48 17.47
CA VAL A 554 1.45 -8.25 17.83
C VAL A 554 1.15 -8.08 19.31
N ARG A 555 2.12 -8.43 20.16
CA ARG A 555 2.15 -7.95 21.51
C ARG A 555 2.40 -6.53 21.13
N VAL A 556 1.29 -5.79 21.08
CA VAL A 556 1.26 -4.36 21.30
C VAL A 556 2.35 -4.23 22.35
N PRO A 557 3.56 -3.74 22.00
CA PRO A 557 4.38 -3.18 23.04
C PRO A 557 3.37 -2.24 23.67
N ALA A 558 3.04 -2.47 24.95
CA ALA A 558 2.26 -1.47 25.65
C ALA A 558 2.94 -0.18 25.27
N ILE A 559 2.26 0.66 24.47
CA ILE A 559 2.76 1.99 24.18
C ILE A 559 3.05 2.48 25.59
N PRO A 560 4.30 2.76 25.98
CA PRO A 560 4.55 3.38 27.27
C PRO A 560 3.63 4.59 27.24
N GLY A 561 2.55 4.51 28.04
CA GLY A 561 1.36 5.30 27.75
C GLY A 561 1.76 6.75 27.66
N GLN A 562 1.39 7.45 26.58
CA GLN A 562 1.84 8.82 26.31
C GLN A 562 3.33 9.03 26.64
N VAL A 563 4.22 8.93 25.65
CA VAL A 563 5.56 9.51 25.78
C VAL A 563 5.35 10.96 26.23
N ALA A 564 5.68 11.24 27.49
CA ALA A 564 5.27 12.48 28.11
C ALA A 564 6.04 13.62 27.43
N LEU A 565 5.34 14.70 27.09
CA LEU A 565 5.98 15.93 26.63
C LEU A 565 6.92 16.40 27.75
N TYR A 566 8.21 16.47 27.47
CA TYR A 566 9.17 16.93 28.46
C TYR A 566 8.92 18.42 28.73
N ARG A 567 8.65 18.75 30.00
CA ARG A 567 8.55 20.12 30.49
C ARG A 567 9.81 20.46 31.28
N PRO A 568 10.30 21.71 31.25
CA PRO A 568 11.43 22.13 32.07
C PRO A 568 11.23 21.72 33.53
N GLN A 569 12.22 21.02 34.10
CA GLN A 569 12.16 20.54 35.48
C GLN A 569 13.08 21.34 36.41
N ARG A 570 14.05 22.08 35.85
CA ARG A 570 15.03 22.83 36.63
C ARG A 570 14.62 24.29 36.75
N PRO A 571 14.93 24.95 37.87
CA PRO A 571 14.78 26.40 37.98
C PRO A 571 15.59 27.07 36.86
N ALA A 572 14.93 27.92 36.07
CA ALA A 572 15.54 28.63 34.96
C ALA A 572 15.78 30.10 35.34
N LEU A 573 17.04 30.52 35.25
CA LEU A 573 17.47 31.90 35.48
C LEU A 573 17.62 32.63 34.14
N PHE A 574 16.92 33.75 33.98
CA PHE A 574 17.12 34.67 32.86
C PHE A 574 18.21 35.69 33.20
N VAL A 575 19.16 35.92 32.29
CA VAL A 575 20.31 36.80 32.49
C VAL A 575 20.39 37.81 31.35
N ASP A 576 20.26 39.10 31.68
CA ASP A 576 20.19 40.20 30.71
C ASP A 576 21.11 41.38 31.07
N HIS A 577 22.02 41.23 32.03
CA HIS A 577 22.97 42.28 32.40
C HIS A 577 24.35 41.74 32.78
N ASP A 578 25.37 42.59 32.66
CA ASP A 578 26.79 42.20 32.72
C ASP A 578 27.23 41.60 34.07
N ASP A 579 26.70 42.08 35.20
CA ASP A 579 27.02 41.51 36.53
C ASP A 579 26.49 40.09 36.70
N ALA A 580 25.29 39.80 36.19
CA ALA A 580 24.66 38.49 36.31
C ALA A 580 25.36 37.47 35.41
N VAL A 581 25.72 37.83 34.16
CA VAL A 581 26.46 36.92 33.28
C VAL A 581 27.85 36.59 33.82
N ARG A 582 28.56 37.55 34.45
CA ARG A 582 29.83 37.26 35.15
C ARG A 582 29.65 36.24 36.28
N ALA A 583 28.68 36.47 37.16
CA ALA A 583 28.43 35.57 38.29
C ALA A 583 28.03 34.16 37.82
N VAL A 584 27.16 34.07 36.82
CA VAL A 584 26.67 32.82 36.26
C VAL A 584 27.76 32.07 35.51
N CYS A 585 28.58 32.73 34.71
CA CYS A 585 29.71 32.08 34.03
C CYS A 585 30.75 31.56 35.02
N ALA A 586 31.04 32.30 36.10
CA ALA A 586 31.93 31.84 37.16
C ALA A 586 31.38 30.57 37.84
N GLU A 587 30.08 30.50 38.08
CA GLU A 587 29.42 29.30 38.62
C GLU A 587 29.46 28.12 37.64
N LEU A 588 29.08 28.35 36.37
CA LEU A 588 29.12 27.32 35.33
C LEU A 588 30.54 26.77 35.10
N ALA A 589 31.58 27.59 35.31
CA ALA A 589 32.97 27.16 35.21
C ALA A 589 33.39 26.18 36.33
N THR A 590 32.64 26.10 37.43
CA THR A 590 32.88 25.10 38.50
C THR A 590 32.27 23.74 38.17
N GLU A 591 31.36 23.67 37.19
CA GLU A 591 30.74 22.42 36.75
C GLU A 591 31.69 21.66 35.82
N ALA A 592 31.78 20.34 36.02
CA ALA A 592 32.55 19.47 35.14
C ALA A 592 31.90 19.35 33.75
N VAL A 593 30.57 19.45 33.68
CA VAL A 593 29.77 19.27 32.47
C VAL A 593 28.62 20.28 32.46
N VAL A 594 28.45 20.98 31.34
CA VAL A 594 27.30 21.84 31.08
C VAL A 594 26.70 21.49 29.72
N ALA A 595 25.37 21.42 29.63
CA ALA A 595 24.70 21.43 28.34
C ALA A 595 24.67 22.84 27.77
N LEU A 596 24.75 22.96 26.46
CA LEU A 596 24.79 24.24 25.73
C LEU A 596 23.95 24.11 24.46
N ASP A 597 23.14 25.14 24.22
CA ASP A 597 22.41 25.36 22.98
C ASP A 597 22.39 26.86 22.67
N VAL A 598 22.03 27.24 21.44
CA VAL A 598 21.89 28.64 21.02
C VAL A 598 20.67 28.84 20.15
N GLU A 599 20.04 30.01 20.26
CA GLU A 599 19.01 30.44 19.32
C GLU A 599 19.49 31.59 18.46
N THR A 600 19.12 31.58 17.18
CA THR A 600 19.60 32.54 16.19
C THR A 600 18.48 33.11 15.33
N THR A 601 18.77 34.19 14.61
CA THR A 601 17.89 34.64 13.52
C THR A 601 17.92 33.63 12.37
N LEU A 602 16.77 33.34 11.77
CA LEU A 602 16.63 32.31 10.72
C LEU A 602 17.40 32.64 9.42
N ASP A 603 17.59 33.92 9.12
CA ASP A 603 18.16 34.40 7.86
C ASP A 603 19.68 34.60 7.92
N THR A 604 20.16 35.14 9.04
CA THR A 604 21.55 35.60 9.22
C THR A 604 22.32 34.77 10.24
N HIS A 605 21.65 33.87 10.96
CA HIS A 605 22.20 33.09 12.07
C HIS A 605 22.91 33.96 13.11
N ALA A 606 22.39 35.18 13.33
CA ALA A 606 22.87 36.09 14.35
C ALA A 606 22.42 35.58 15.72
N LEU A 607 23.33 35.59 16.70
CA LEU A 607 23.08 35.04 18.04
C LEU A 607 22.01 35.86 18.78
N CYS A 608 20.92 35.19 19.19
CA CYS A 608 19.80 35.78 19.91
C CYS A 608 19.67 35.30 21.36
N LEU A 609 20.12 34.08 21.66
CA LEU A 609 20.02 33.47 22.99
C LEU A 609 21.16 32.47 23.17
N VAL A 610 21.67 32.35 24.40
CA VAL A 610 22.58 31.27 24.80
C VAL A 610 22.00 30.58 26.02
N GLN A 611 21.85 29.27 25.96
CA GLN A 611 21.26 28.47 27.02
C GLN A 611 22.30 27.53 27.61
N PHE A 612 22.23 27.35 28.93
CA PHE A 612 23.00 26.34 29.63
C PHE A 612 22.12 25.54 30.59
N ALA A 613 22.47 24.27 30.78
CA ALA A 613 21.91 23.50 31.89
C ALA A 613 22.97 22.69 32.63
N THR A 614 22.89 22.71 33.96
CA THR A 614 23.67 21.87 34.88
C THR A 614 22.77 20.80 35.48
N ALA A 615 23.29 19.97 36.39
CA ALA A 615 22.47 18.98 37.09
C ALA A 615 21.30 19.58 37.89
N THR A 616 21.39 20.85 38.30
CA THR A 616 20.48 21.47 39.27
C THR A 616 19.75 22.71 38.75
N ARG A 617 20.22 23.35 37.68
CA ARG A 617 19.62 24.58 37.16
C ARG A 617 19.72 24.73 35.65
N THR A 618 18.90 25.63 35.12
CA THR A 618 18.93 26.10 33.74
C THR A 618 19.23 27.60 33.72
N VAL A 619 20.01 28.07 32.76
CA VAL A 619 20.37 29.47 32.58
C VAL A 619 20.08 29.85 31.14
N ILE A 620 19.36 30.94 30.95
CA ILE A 620 19.05 31.51 29.65
C ILE A 620 19.62 32.92 29.61
N ILE A 621 20.62 33.14 28.77
CA ILE A 621 21.35 34.40 28.66
C ILE A 621 20.90 35.12 27.41
N ASP A 622 20.54 36.39 27.55
CA ASP A 622 20.24 37.31 26.47
C ASP A 622 21.49 38.10 26.04
N PRO A 623 22.23 37.65 25.01
CA PRO A 623 23.43 38.33 24.55
C PRO A 623 23.14 39.72 23.96
N LEU A 624 21.90 40.02 23.54
CA LEU A 624 21.53 41.31 22.98
C LEU A 624 21.48 42.42 24.05
N ALA A 625 21.34 42.05 25.32
CA ALA A 625 21.27 42.97 26.44
C ALA A 625 22.64 43.21 27.12
N LEU A 626 23.69 42.47 26.72
CA LEU A 626 25.02 42.53 27.33
C LEU A 626 25.94 43.52 26.60
N ALA A 627 26.76 44.24 27.35
CA ALA A 627 27.80 45.09 26.77
C ALA A 627 29.04 44.29 26.33
N SER A 628 29.25 43.11 26.92
CA SER A 628 30.39 42.23 26.61
C SER A 628 30.07 40.75 26.78
N LEU A 629 30.51 39.93 25.81
CA LEU A 629 30.45 38.47 25.86
C LEU A 629 31.75 37.84 26.42
N ALA A 630 32.67 38.63 26.98
CA ALA A 630 33.94 38.12 27.51
C ALA A 630 33.77 36.99 28.55
N PRO A 631 32.82 37.05 29.52
CA PRO A 631 32.62 35.96 30.47
C PRO A 631 32.18 34.64 29.81
N LEU A 632 31.37 34.72 28.75
CA LEU A 632 30.98 33.56 27.96
C LEU A 632 32.16 32.97 27.19
N ARG A 633 33.02 33.82 26.63
CA ARG A 633 34.24 33.38 25.94
C ARG A 633 35.13 32.55 26.87
N GLU A 634 35.39 33.03 28.08
CA GLU A 634 36.22 32.31 29.07
C GLU A 634 35.66 30.92 29.39
N LEU A 635 34.33 30.79 29.55
CA LEU A 635 33.67 29.51 29.80
C LEU A 635 33.74 28.56 28.59
N LEU A 636 33.45 29.06 27.39
CA LEU A 636 33.36 28.25 26.17
C LEU A 636 34.74 27.78 25.66
N GLU A 637 35.78 28.59 25.87
CA GLU A 637 37.17 28.28 25.51
C GLU A 637 37.89 27.44 26.58
N SER A 638 37.34 27.34 27.80
CA SER A 638 37.91 26.51 28.86
C SER A 638 37.86 25.02 28.53
N ALA A 639 39.01 24.34 28.63
CA ALA A 639 39.10 22.90 28.52
C ALA A 639 38.62 22.17 29.81
N ALA A 640 38.46 22.88 30.93
CA ALA A 640 38.08 22.27 32.21
C ALA A 640 36.62 21.79 32.27
N THR A 641 35.74 22.40 31.47
CA THR A 641 34.30 22.11 31.44
C THR A 641 33.91 21.49 30.10
N VAL A 642 33.23 20.34 30.14
CA VAL A 642 32.68 19.69 28.94
C VAL A 642 31.39 20.41 28.52
N LYS A 643 31.30 20.82 27.26
CA LYS A 643 30.06 21.38 26.67
C LYS A 643 29.31 20.29 25.92
N VAL A 644 28.13 19.92 26.38
CA VAL A 644 27.25 18.94 25.72
C VAL A 644 26.32 19.66 24.76
N ILE A 645 26.41 19.32 23.48
CA ILE A 645 25.71 19.99 22.38
C ILE A 645 25.11 18.94 21.45
N HIS A 646 24.05 19.27 20.73
CA HIS A 646 23.57 18.43 19.64
C HIS A 646 23.91 19.06 18.29
N ASN A 647 24.72 18.37 17.48
CA ASN A 647 25.21 18.89 16.20
C ASN A 647 26.11 20.13 16.35
N ALA A 648 27.21 19.97 17.10
CA ALA A 648 28.11 21.06 17.52
C ALA A 648 28.72 21.89 16.38
N ALA A 649 28.65 21.40 15.13
CA ALA A 649 29.08 22.14 13.96
C ALA A 649 28.32 23.48 13.80
N PHE A 650 27.04 23.53 14.19
CA PHE A 650 26.23 24.73 14.10
C PHE A 650 26.68 25.81 15.10
N GLU A 651 26.77 25.47 16.39
CA GLU A 651 27.16 26.38 17.47
C GLU A 651 28.58 26.88 17.26
N ARG A 652 29.51 26.02 16.80
CA ARG A 652 30.86 26.42 16.41
C ARG A 652 30.83 27.52 15.34
N GLY A 653 29.95 27.40 14.34
CA GLY A 653 29.78 28.41 13.30
C GLY A 653 29.23 29.73 13.85
N VAL A 654 28.27 29.67 14.78
CA VAL A 654 27.69 30.86 15.43
C VAL A 654 28.74 31.60 16.26
N PHE A 655 29.44 30.90 17.16
CA PHE A 655 30.44 31.52 18.04
C PHE A 655 31.71 31.98 17.31
N ALA A 656 32.13 31.28 16.24
CA ALA A 656 33.28 31.70 15.44
C ALA A 656 33.10 33.08 14.81
N ARG A 657 31.88 33.44 14.39
CA ARG A 657 31.56 34.79 13.87
C ARG A 657 31.72 35.89 14.92
N LEU A 658 31.60 35.53 16.20
CA LEU A 658 31.81 36.40 17.36
C LEU A 658 33.25 36.35 17.88
N GLY A 659 34.14 35.59 17.21
CA GLY A 659 35.52 35.38 17.62
C GLY A 659 35.66 34.61 18.94
N ILE A 660 34.68 33.76 19.27
CA ILE A 660 34.67 32.91 20.47
C ILE A 660 34.92 31.46 20.05
N GLY A 661 35.93 30.83 20.65
CA GLY A 661 36.22 29.41 20.48
C GLY A 661 35.29 28.51 21.29
N LEU A 662 35.13 27.27 20.83
CA LEU A 662 34.35 26.24 21.53
C LEU A 662 35.21 24.98 21.69
N VAL A 663 35.67 24.71 22.91
CA VAL A 663 36.68 23.67 23.23
C VAL A 663 36.07 22.61 24.14
N ASN A 664 36.55 21.36 24.11
CA ASN A 664 36.05 20.26 24.98
C ASN A 664 34.52 20.04 24.85
N VAL A 665 34.09 19.62 23.65
CA VAL A 665 32.67 19.43 23.30
C VAL A 665 32.33 17.94 23.25
N PHE A 666 31.18 17.58 23.82
CA PHE A 666 30.54 16.29 23.61
C PHE A 666 29.34 16.47 22.67
N ASP A 667 29.46 15.97 21.43
CA ASP A 667 28.38 16.05 20.45
C ASP A 667 27.44 14.83 20.54
N THR A 668 26.22 15.07 20.98
CA THR A 668 25.19 14.03 21.13
C THR A 668 24.70 13.47 19.80
N LEU A 669 24.79 14.21 18.68
CA LEU A 669 24.48 13.71 17.34
C LEU A 669 25.51 12.65 16.93
N TRP A 670 26.79 12.96 17.10
CA TRP A 670 27.87 12.03 16.83
C TRP A 670 27.77 10.78 17.74
N ALA A 671 27.57 10.99 19.04
CA ALA A 671 27.43 9.90 20.00
C ALA A 671 26.26 8.97 19.67
N SER A 672 25.12 9.53 19.27
CA SER A 672 23.93 8.78 18.83
C SER A 672 24.23 7.90 17.61
N ARG A 673 24.96 8.43 16.61
CA ARG A 673 25.39 7.65 15.43
C ARG A 673 26.38 6.56 15.77
N ALA A 674 27.31 6.82 16.68
CA ALA A 674 28.26 5.81 17.15
C ALA A 674 27.56 4.66 17.88
N ILE A 675 26.52 4.94 18.67
CA ILE A 675 25.78 3.94 19.45
C ILE A 675 24.81 3.12 18.58
N ARG A 676 24.12 3.76 17.61
CA ARG A 676 23.00 3.14 16.87
C ARG A 676 23.26 2.89 15.38
N GLY A 677 24.40 3.31 14.84
CA GLY A 677 24.68 3.34 13.41
C GLY A 677 24.05 4.57 12.73
N PRO A 678 24.45 4.90 11.48
CA PRO A 678 24.00 6.09 10.76
C PRO A 678 22.52 6.05 10.32
N ASP A 679 21.98 4.85 10.13
CA ASP A 679 20.62 4.60 9.60
C ASP A 679 19.63 4.18 10.70
N ALA A 680 19.87 4.62 11.94
CA ALA A 680 19.05 4.23 13.08
C ALA A 680 17.57 4.61 12.88
N LEU A 681 16.67 3.66 13.16
CA LEU A 681 15.22 3.87 13.10
C LEU A 681 14.82 5.07 13.99
N GLY A 682 14.11 6.04 13.42
CA GLY A 682 13.75 7.31 14.07
C GLY A 682 14.71 8.48 13.77
N GLY A 683 15.94 8.22 13.32
CA GLY A 683 16.95 9.23 12.99
C GLY A 683 17.77 9.73 14.18
N HIS A 684 18.56 10.80 13.98
CA HIS A 684 19.47 11.33 14.99
C HIS A 684 19.22 12.80 15.35
N SER A 685 18.07 13.38 15.03
CA SER A 685 17.71 14.71 15.55
C SER A 685 17.52 14.68 17.06
N LEU A 686 17.71 15.81 17.75
CA LEU A 686 17.60 15.88 19.22
C LEU A 686 16.28 15.27 19.72
N ALA A 687 15.17 15.64 19.09
CA ALA A 687 13.85 15.08 19.40
C ALA A 687 13.76 13.57 19.20
N ALA A 688 14.30 13.04 18.09
CA ALA A 688 14.30 11.60 17.83
C ALA A 688 15.15 10.81 18.82
N VAL A 689 16.29 11.38 19.22
CA VAL A 689 17.18 10.76 20.20
C VAL A 689 16.56 10.79 21.60
N CYS A 690 15.91 11.88 21.99
CA CYS A 690 15.18 11.97 23.25
C CYS A 690 14.02 10.98 23.32
N GLU A 691 13.23 10.87 22.25
CA GLU A 691 12.11 9.92 22.20
C GLU A 691 12.61 8.48 22.31
N ARG A 692 13.66 8.14 21.55
CA ARG A 692 14.20 6.77 21.51
C ARG A 692 14.92 6.37 22.79
N GLU A 693 15.75 7.25 23.35
CA GLU A 693 16.69 6.88 24.42
C GLU A 693 16.21 7.29 25.81
N LEU A 694 15.41 8.36 25.91
CA LEU A 694 14.88 8.87 27.18
C LEU A 694 13.38 8.62 27.34
N GLY A 695 12.67 8.24 26.27
CA GLY A 695 11.22 8.03 26.32
C GLY A 695 10.44 9.32 26.58
N VAL A 696 10.91 10.44 26.02
CA VAL A 696 10.25 11.76 26.14
C VAL A 696 10.11 12.45 24.79
N THR A 697 9.02 13.18 24.57
CA THR A 697 8.80 13.98 23.36
C THR A 697 9.18 15.43 23.63
N LEU A 698 9.76 16.10 22.64
CA LEU A 698 10.08 17.54 22.71
C LEU A 698 9.05 18.35 21.93
N ASP A 699 8.66 19.50 22.47
CA ASP A 699 7.83 20.48 21.77
C ASP A 699 8.66 21.12 20.66
N LYS A 700 8.14 21.23 19.44
CA LYS A 700 8.83 21.86 18.30
C LYS A 700 8.23 23.21 17.91
N GLY A 701 7.26 23.71 18.68
CA GLY A 701 6.47 24.89 18.33
C GLY A 701 7.27 26.19 18.21
N GLU A 702 8.44 26.28 18.86
CA GLU A 702 9.25 27.51 18.90
C GLU A 702 10.58 27.38 18.14
N GLN A 703 10.84 26.26 17.44
CA GLN A 703 12.08 26.02 16.68
C GLN A 703 12.34 27.09 15.60
N THR A 704 11.28 27.66 15.03
CA THR A 704 11.36 28.70 13.99
C THR A 704 10.86 30.07 14.49
N SER A 705 10.93 30.29 15.81
CA SER A 705 10.43 31.52 16.43
C SER A 705 11.29 32.74 16.08
N SER A 706 10.70 33.94 16.21
CA SER A 706 11.43 35.19 16.08
C SER A 706 12.22 35.50 17.36
N TRP A 707 13.38 34.84 17.52
CA TRP A 707 14.21 34.92 18.72
C TRP A 707 14.86 36.27 19.00
N GLY A 708 14.92 37.18 18.01
CA GLY A 708 15.41 38.55 18.21
C GLY A 708 14.41 39.50 18.86
N ARG A 709 13.14 39.09 19.03
CA ARG A 709 12.09 39.94 19.62
C ARG A 709 12.16 39.91 21.15
N ARG A 710 11.96 41.07 21.79
CA ARG A 710 11.84 41.20 23.25
C ARG A 710 10.50 41.84 23.67
N PRO A 711 9.94 41.48 24.84
CA PRO A 711 10.40 40.41 25.75
C PRO A 711 10.18 39.00 25.15
N LEU A 712 10.91 38.00 25.65
CA LEU A 712 10.68 36.60 25.28
C LEU A 712 9.31 36.13 25.80
N ARG A 713 8.61 35.33 24.98
CA ARG A 713 7.35 34.69 25.39
C ARG A 713 7.63 33.53 26.35
N ALA A 714 6.63 33.19 27.17
CA ALA A 714 6.74 32.07 28.11
C ALA A 714 7.02 30.74 27.39
N GLU A 715 6.46 30.55 26.19
CA GLU A 715 6.68 29.37 25.36
C GLU A 715 8.13 29.30 24.84
N GLN A 716 8.68 30.43 24.38
CA GLN A 716 10.08 30.54 23.94
C GLN A 716 11.05 30.23 25.09
N PHE A 717 10.76 30.76 26.27
CA PHE A 717 11.56 30.51 27.47
C PHE A 717 11.51 29.03 27.88
N ALA A 718 10.33 28.41 27.87
CA ALA A 718 10.18 27.00 28.18
C ALA A 718 10.87 26.10 27.15
N TYR A 719 10.75 26.41 25.86
CA TYR A 719 11.42 25.70 24.77
C TYR A 719 12.94 25.72 24.94
N ALA A 720 13.50 26.93 25.10
CA ALA A 720 14.93 27.15 25.31
C ALA A 720 15.48 26.38 26.53
N ALA A 721 14.68 26.26 27.60
CA ALA A 721 15.07 25.48 28.77
C ALA A 721 15.06 23.97 28.52
N VAL A 722 14.08 23.46 27.77
CA VAL A 722 13.98 22.03 27.43
C VAL A 722 15.21 21.57 26.65
N ASP A 723 15.61 22.31 25.62
CA ASP A 723 16.67 21.88 24.70
C ASP A 723 18.00 21.62 25.42
N VAL A 724 18.38 22.45 26.39
CA VAL A 724 19.59 22.19 27.20
C VAL A 724 19.40 21.19 28.33
N GLU A 725 18.21 21.10 28.94
CA GLU A 725 17.97 20.12 30.00
C GLU A 725 18.09 18.69 29.50
N VAL A 726 17.54 18.41 28.31
CA VAL A 726 17.54 17.08 27.70
C VAL A 726 18.91 16.68 27.17
N LEU A 727 19.73 17.63 26.69
CA LEU A 727 21.13 17.37 26.35
C LEU A 727 21.92 16.85 27.55
N HIS A 728 21.72 17.47 28.72
CA HIS A 728 22.35 17.01 29.94
C HIS A 728 21.88 15.60 30.36
N LEU A 729 20.61 15.25 30.12
CA LEU A 729 20.09 13.88 30.35
C LEU A 729 20.69 12.88 29.35
N LEU A 730 20.75 13.24 28.06
CA LEU A 730 21.33 12.42 27.01
C LEU A 730 22.81 12.14 27.27
N TYR A 731 23.58 13.13 27.72
CA TYR A 731 24.98 12.93 28.08
C TYR A 731 25.15 11.83 29.13
N ARG A 732 24.37 11.87 30.21
CA ARG A 732 24.40 10.85 31.28
C ARG A 732 24.03 9.46 30.76
N TRP A 733 23.10 9.38 29.82
CA TRP A 733 22.69 8.13 29.19
C TRP A 733 23.73 7.60 28.19
N MET A 734 24.33 8.47 27.38
CA MET A 734 25.26 8.10 26.29
C MET A 734 26.66 7.75 26.77
N GLN A 735 27.15 8.41 27.82
CA GLN A 735 28.51 8.19 28.33
C GLN A 735 28.83 6.71 28.65
N PRO A 736 27.99 5.95 29.39
CA PRO A 736 28.25 4.53 29.62
C PRO A 736 28.12 3.66 28.36
N GLN A 737 27.27 4.06 27.41
CA GLN A 737 27.04 3.32 26.15
C GLN A 737 28.24 3.39 25.20
N LEU A 738 29.01 4.46 25.27
CA LEU A 738 30.21 4.64 24.44
C LEU A 738 31.45 3.92 24.98
N ALA A 739 31.47 3.53 26.26
CA ALA A 739 32.63 2.89 26.89
C ALA A 739 33.10 1.60 26.18
N PRO A 740 32.21 0.68 25.72
CA PRO A 740 32.61 -0.53 25.00
C PRO A 740 33.12 -0.26 23.58
N LEU A 741 32.76 0.89 22.99
CA LEU A 741 33.04 1.23 21.59
C LEU A 741 34.39 1.93 21.38
N ARG A 742 35.06 2.35 22.48
CA ARG A 742 36.35 3.07 22.44
C ARG A 742 37.52 2.29 21.82
N GLY A 743 37.42 0.96 21.69
CA GLY A 743 38.44 0.14 21.03
C GLY A 743 38.30 0.04 19.50
N ALA A 744 37.15 0.42 18.93
CA ALA A 744 36.82 0.24 17.51
C ALA A 744 36.65 1.55 16.72
N LEU A 745 36.67 2.70 17.41
CA LEU A 745 36.43 4.01 16.81
C LEU A 745 37.75 4.78 16.72
N VAL A 746 38.11 5.21 15.50
CA VAL A 746 39.10 6.27 15.28
C VAL A 746 38.54 7.55 15.93
N SER A 747 39.38 8.24 16.70
CA SER A 747 39.07 9.36 17.60
C SER A 747 37.93 10.29 17.17
N PRO A 748 37.15 10.87 18.11
CA PRO A 748 36.13 11.88 17.79
C PRO A 748 36.77 13.10 17.11
N PRO A 749 36.07 13.78 16.18
CA PRO A 749 36.55 14.99 15.53
C PRO A 749 36.69 16.19 16.49
#